data_AF-A0A7X7BG69-F1
#
_entry.id   AF-A0A7X7BG69-F1
#
_cell.length_a   1.000
_cell.length_b   1.000
_cell.length_c   1.000
_cell.angle_alpha   90.00
_cell.angle_beta   90.00
_cell.angle_gamma   90.00
#
_symmetry.space_group_name_H-M   'P 1'
#
loop_
_entity.id
_entity.type
_entity.pdbx_description
1 polymer ?
#
loop_
_entity_poly.entity_id
_entity_poly.type
_entity_poly.pdbx_seq_one_letter_code
_entity_poly.pdbx_strand_id
1 'polypeptide(L)'
;MSDEDARGTLSAYYSIDNGPENLIKTVTSDGTSKSFSTTYTIPNDLSDGVHILRIWAKDSENGQSEIVSRTFYVYTIPKQPLSKGYDIITSNSVRLLWNPNGNSSAISYHYEVRKKSDNSLFIQGTTNGTSVTVTGLSGGYEQYRYFVRAKNGNNEFTDFTELIIPNLVVYQKSNYAKAEWAIEMEDSDVLYESSFEEGEERPNFSWSTWGTGGQSLTTEEAYEGNRSVRIEDTITNGNHISFPATYSPYSIMVFGKKYFPNGTDLSLSFYAKSTGTGTITASGDGGWANSIFSYDVKVAENAPVGSKTIKLDSLNGIRLGTRITTDTEPYPDIMNMYRIQEIDEENKIITLNTGLKVQYNAGEQLRYRAWRSAFSFGSRTVNSNQWTLFNINTKVNDYDDYDVLTRGGSFYIQTMTGNIVYLDNIKFGYATKAELYRDGTKVYEGFLSDYDDYEATDKAKPDSVSAIDVKNTGNQINISFDEPTDQGTTYNYQVKAVKHNGDVISSEIKSVTITSGIKGYSYVIDSNPNTIPDDIVDATTPEINHTINPNVKNYIHIKVIDNEGNVSDVFHQEIGIPVLTAMPVHAEDYIHLEWDMKDDSKQYTYMVYKKAEGESEYQSIPLKDRIKVLEVYPYTSVLKEWTDTYGQGKITTDSVTIENFNANPTQIWNYDVIVFGFSDGNSGKDLTSTSAAEVKKFIQSGRGVLFGHDTLAKWSKFINFVKLADEANVELYGLGRDYGTPQESWEDVPWVGGEKIKITRKGFLTNYPWKIGNVGDTLDIPFTHTNSQIFKGDIWLEFVDIHPDAETNVPVGDVVEKNGGTSNAYLHTWNNVAVIQTGHMIRAGATPDRWVTSDEQKLVINTLFYLAQITDKTSLDDHTGQDVTGPTKPTITDVKMINNGNTVYVEYTASEDRGTKYYYYVEGTASNTKVKSNIADATVKSGLKGYSIVVDQNPDTIPDNVIETTELSFNINQKFYQKFYVHVAAVDNAGNISEVAHYECVDTIPPVINVTGNATEWTNQDVVLTATAHDNESGLKGIKLPDGTWVYSDTATFVVTNNGSYTFIAEDNFGNQTSVTVI
;
A
#
# COMPACT_ATOMS: atom_id res chain seq x y z
N MET A 1 -65.99 -27.41 -69.68
CA MET A 1 -67.37 -27.27 -69.16
C MET A 1 -68.33 -27.80 -70.23
N SER A 2 -69.25 -28.68 -69.87
CA SER A 2 -70.25 -29.30 -70.77
C SER A 2 -71.57 -29.41 -70.02
N ASP A 3 -72.67 -29.46 -70.75
CA ASP A 3 -74.03 -29.54 -70.23
C ASP A 3 -74.80 -30.60 -71.02
N GLU A 4 -75.45 -31.53 -70.32
CA GLU A 4 -75.99 -32.78 -70.88
C GLU A 4 -77.32 -32.58 -71.61
N ASP A 5 -78.11 -31.54 -71.29
CA ASP A 5 -79.39 -31.30 -71.94
C ASP A 5 -79.30 -30.40 -73.20
N ALA A 6 -78.12 -29.80 -73.40
CA ALA A 6 -77.74 -28.96 -74.52
C ALA A 6 -78.62 -27.70 -74.73
N ARG A 7 -79.18 -27.12 -73.66
CA ARG A 7 -80.07 -25.94 -73.75
C ARG A 7 -79.53 -24.73 -72.98
N GLY A 8 -79.75 -23.54 -73.56
CA GLY A 8 -79.44 -22.28 -72.90
C GLY A 8 -77.94 -21.92 -72.84
N THR A 9 -77.45 -21.48 -71.67
CA THR A 9 -76.07 -20.95 -71.53
C THR A 9 -75.31 -21.61 -70.40
N LEU A 10 -74.01 -21.83 -70.61
CA LEU A 10 -73.08 -22.36 -69.62
C LEU A 10 -72.10 -21.28 -69.19
N SER A 11 -72.09 -20.97 -67.88
CA SER A 11 -71.27 -19.93 -67.28
C SER A 11 -70.26 -20.52 -66.30
N ALA A 12 -68.97 -20.23 -66.49
CA ALA A 12 -67.91 -20.60 -65.55
C ALA A 12 -67.72 -19.51 -64.49
N TYR A 13 -67.53 -19.93 -63.25
CA TYR A 13 -67.37 -19.07 -62.08
C TYR A 13 -66.17 -19.49 -61.25
N TYR A 14 -65.65 -18.56 -60.44
CA TYR A 14 -64.71 -18.87 -59.37
C TYR A 14 -65.04 -18.15 -58.05
N SER A 15 -64.49 -18.67 -56.97
CA SER A 15 -64.41 -17.98 -55.67
C SER A 15 -63.10 -18.34 -54.97
N ILE A 16 -62.67 -17.49 -54.06
CA ILE A 16 -61.56 -17.74 -53.13
C ILE A 16 -62.15 -17.85 -51.73
N ASP A 17 -61.85 -18.93 -51.00
CA ASP A 17 -62.27 -19.19 -49.61
C ASP A 17 -63.76 -19.02 -49.30
N ASN A 18 -64.61 -19.45 -50.24
CA ASN A 18 -66.07 -19.31 -50.17
C ASN A 18 -66.54 -17.85 -50.16
N GLY A 19 -65.71 -16.92 -50.64
CA GLY A 19 -66.07 -15.54 -50.94
C GLY A 19 -67.08 -15.43 -52.10
N PRO A 20 -67.36 -14.21 -52.58
CA PRO A 20 -68.38 -13.99 -53.59
C PRO A 20 -68.10 -14.79 -54.87
N GLU A 21 -69.18 -15.22 -55.52
CA GLU A 21 -69.13 -15.87 -56.82
C GLU A 21 -68.76 -14.84 -57.89
N ASN A 22 -67.67 -15.10 -58.63
CA ASN A 22 -67.17 -14.22 -59.68
C ASN A 22 -67.28 -14.90 -61.04
N LEU A 23 -67.95 -14.25 -61.99
CA LEU A 23 -68.14 -14.77 -63.35
C LEU A 23 -66.82 -14.72 -64.14
N ILE A 24 -66.42 -15.85 -64.72
CA ILE A 24 -65.27 -15.97 -65.62
C ILE A 24 -65.71 -15.73 -67.06
N LYS A 25 -66.69 -16.50 -67.53
CA LYS A 25 -67.14 -16.50 -68.93
C LYS A 25 -68.48 -17.21 -69.09
N THR A 26 -69.33 -16.70 -69.98
CA THR A 26 -70.57 -17.36 -70.42
C THR A 26 -70.47 -17.76 -71.89
N VAL A 27 -70.96 -18.95 -72.24
CA VAL A 27 -71.09 -19.44 -73.61
C VAL A 27 -72.46 -20.07 -73.83
N THR A 28 -72.89 -20.21 -75.07
CA THR A 28 -74.11 -20.97 -75.42
C THR A 28 -73.84 -22.48 -75.30
N SER A 29 -74.77 -23.20 -74.66
CA SER A 29 -74.73 -24.66 -74.54
C SER A 29 -75.18 -25.32 -75.85
N ASP A 30 -74.42 -26.31 -76.34
CA ASP A 30 -74.76 -27.12 -77.52
C ASP A 30 -74.52 -28.62 -77.31
N GLY A 31 -74.36 -29.04 -76.05
CA GLY A 31 -74.10 -30.43 -75.67
C GLY A 31 -72.64 -30.88 -75.80
N THR A 32 -71.75 -30.05 -76.37
CA THR A 32 -70.32 -30.38 -76.51
C THR A 32 -69.45 -29.73 -75.43
N SER A 33 -68.32 -30.36 -75.10
CA SER A 33 -67.40 -29.80 -74.11
C SER A 33 -66.72 -28.53 -74.62
N LYS A 34 -66.91 -27.42 -73.89
CA LYS A 34 -66.30 -26.11 -74.16
C LYS A 34 -65.12 -25.88 -73.23
N SER A 35 -64.00 -25.48 -73.80
CA SER A 35 -62.82 -25.03 -73.05
C SER A 35 -62.76 -23.50 -72.97
N PHE A 36 -62.14 -22.99 -71.90
CA PHE A 36 -61.77 -21.59 -71.78
C PHE A 36 -60.40 -21.49 -71.13
N SER A 37 -59.71 -20.37 -71.38
CA SER A 37 -58.48 -19.98 -70.70
C SER A 37 -58.62 -18.51 -70.31
N THR A 38 -58.19 -18.16 -69.11
CA THR A 38 -58.22 -16.78 -68.60
C THR A 38 -57.01 -16.53 -67.71
N THR A 39 -56.61 -15.28 -67.59
CA THR A 39 -55.60 -14.83 -66.62
C THR A 39 -56.30 -13.99 -65.57
N TYR A 40 -56.01 -14.24 -64.29
CA TYR A 40 -56.61 -13.53 -63.17
C TYR A 40 -55.53 -13.03 -62.21
N THR A 41 -55.67 -11.80 -61.74
CA THR A 41 -54.81 -11.20 -60.71
C THR A 41 -55.43 -11.46 -59.34
N ILE A 42 -54.68 -12.14 -58.47
CA ILE A 42 -55.11 -12.41 -57.09
C ILE A 42 -55.30 -11.07 -56.36
N PRO A 43 -56.38 -10.90 -55.56
CA PRO A 43 -56.58 -9.69 -54.76
C PRO A 43 -55.42 -9.43 -53.80
N ASN A 44 -55.09 -8.17 -53.59
CA ASN A 44 -53.96 -7.75 -52.74
C ASN A 44 -54.32 -7.61 -51.25
N ASP A 45 -55.56 -7.92 -50.89
CA ASP A 45 -56.13 -7.80 -49.54
C ASP A 45 -56.40 -9.17 -48.87
N LEU A 46 -55.94 -10.27 -49.48
CA LEU A 46 -55.99 -11.59 -48.84
C LEU A 46 -55.08 -11.63 -47.60
N SER A 47 -55.56 -12.27 -46.54
CA SER A 47 -54.78 -12.52 -45.31
C SER A 47 -53.61 -13.47 -45.57
N ASP A 48 -52.60 -13.51 -44.70
CA ASP A 48 -51.56 -14.53 -44.78
C ASP A 48 -52.12 -15.94 -44.53
N GLY A 49 -51.69 -16.91 -45.33
CA GLY A 49 -52.01 -18.32 -45.12
C GLY A 49 -52.42 -19.07 -46.38
N VAL A 50 -53.18 -20.15 -46.15
CA VAL A 50 -53.63 -21.09 -47.19
C VAL A 50 -54.97 -20.65 -47.73
N HIS A 51 -55.03 -20.40 -49.04
CA HIS A 51 -56.24 -20.00 -49.73
C HIS A 51 -56.64 -21.07 -50.75
N ILE A 52 -57.95 -21.24 -50.94
CA ILE A 52 -58.50 -22.22 -51.87
C ILE A 52 -59.26 -21.48 -52.99
N LEU A 53 -58.72 -21.54 -54.20
CA LEU A 53 -59.42 -21.15 -55.42
C LEU A 53 -60.35 -22.28 -55.86
N ARG A 54 -61.64 -21.99 -55.94
CA ARG A 54 -62.69 -22.91 -56.40
C ARG A 54 -63.20 -22.45 -57.76
N ILE A 55 -63.38 -23.39 -58.70
CA ILE A 55 -63.86 -23.12 -60.06
C ILE A 55 -64.96 -24.12 -60.40
N TRP A 56 -66.09 -23.64 -60.93
CA TRP A 56 -67.20 -24.48 -61.38
C TRP A 56 -67.92 -23.84 -62.57
N ALA A 57 -68.86 -24.57 -63.17
CA ALA A 57 -69.77 -24.02 -64.18
C ALA A 57 -71.23 -24.21 -63.75
N LYS A 58 -72.12 -23.31 -64.19
CA LYS A 58 -73.57 -23.40 -64.05
C LYS A 58 -74.25 -23.24 -65.41
N ASP A 59 -75.27 -24.05 -65.66
CA ASP A 59 -76.17 -23.84 -66.79
C ASP A 59 -77.19 -22.70 -66.50
N SER A 60 -78.09 -22.44 -67.46
CA SER A 60 -79.15 -21.42 -67.34
C SER A 60 -80.33 -21.82 -66.44
N GLU A 61 -80.42 -23.08 -66.02
CA GLU A 61 -81.41 -23.59 -65.07
C GLU A 61 -80.83 -23.77 -63.65
N ASN A 62 -79.58 -23.32 -63.44
CA ASN A 62 -78.77 -23.43 -62.21
C ASN A 62 -78.26 -24.85 -61.88
N GLY A 63 -78.23 -25.78 -62.83
CA GLY A 63 -77.47 -27.02 -62.69
C GLY A 63 -75.97 -26.73 -62.59
N GLN A 64 -75.32 -27.22 -61.53
CA GLN A 64 -73.94 -26.89 -61.20
C GLN A 64 -73.00 -28.09 -61.41
N SER A 65 -71.86 -27.85 -62.06
CA SER A 65 -70.80 -28.85 -62.16
C SER A 65 -70.15 -29.15 -60.81
N GLU A 66 -69.36 -30.22 -60.75
CA GLU A 66 -68.42 -30.39 -59.65
C GLU A 66 -67.48 -29.19 -59.53
N ILE A 67 -67.17 -28.83 -58.29
CA ILE A 67 -66.24 -27.73 -57.99
C ILE A 67 -64.82 -28.27 -58.00
N VAL A 68 -63.98 -27.71 -58.86
CA VAL A 68 -62.53 -27.99 -58.87
C VAL A 68 -61.84 -27.00 -57.95
N SER A 69 -61.05 -27.52 -57.01
CA SER A 69 -60.31 -26.70 -56.05
C SER A 69 -58.80 -26.73 -56.32
N ARG A 70 -58.14 -25.58 -56.11
CA ARG A 70 -56.68 -25.42 -56.13
C ARG A 70 -56.24 -24.57 -54.96
N THR A 71 -55.24 -25.06 -54.24
CA THR A 71 -54.67 -24.36 -53.09
C THR A 71 -53.52 -23.46 -53.54
N PHE A 72 -53.46 -22.24 -52.99
CA PHE A 72 -52.32 -21.34 -53.12
C PHE A 72 -52.01 -20.68 -51.77
N TYR A 73 -50.83 -20.08 -51.65
CA TYR A 73 -50.33 -19.49 -50.40
C TYR A 73 -50.10 -17.99 -50.59
N VAL A 74 -50.48 -17.21 -49.59
CA VAL A 74 -50.21 -15.77 -49.50
C VAL A 74 -49.33 -15.53 -48.28
N TYR A 75 -48.24 -14.77 -48.47
CA TYR A 75 -47.31 -14.41 -47.40
C TYR A 75 -47.02 -12.92 -47.44
N THR A 76 -47.01 -12.29 -46.27
CA THR A 76 -46.57 -10.91 -46.10
C THR A 76 -45.06 -10.84 -46.29
N ILE A 77 -44.59 -9.84 -47.02
CA ILE A 77 -43.16 -9.54 -47.15
C ILE A 77 -42.69 -8.89 -45.84
N PRO A 78 -41.73 -9.48 -45.11
CA PRO A 78 -41.28 -8.96 -43.82
C PRO A 78 -40.47 -7.67 -44.01
N LYS A 79 -40.67 -6.70 -43.14
CA LYS A 79 -39.84 -5.49 -43.00
C LYS A 79 -38.81 -5.69 -41.89
N GLN A 80 -37.61 -5.16 -42.07
CA GLN A 80 -36.54 -5.28 -41.07
C GLN A 80 -36.97 -4.60 -39.75
N PRO A 81 -36.86 -5.26 -38.58
CA PRO A 81 -37.18 -4.65 -37.30
C PRO A 81 -36.18 -3.55 -36.95
N LEU A 82 -36.58 -2.55 -36.15
CA LEU A 82 -35.68 -1.50 -35.66
C LEU A 82 -35.27 -1.76 -34.22
N SER A 83 -34.02 -1.46 -33.88
CA SER A 83 -33.46 -1.68 -32.55
C SER A 83 -34.15 -0.80 -31.48
N LYS A 84 -34.64 -1.43 -30.40
CA LYS A 84 -34.97 -0.76 -29.13
C LYS A 84 -33.97 -1.11 -28.02
N GLY A 85 -32.86 -1.75 -28.38
CA GLY A 85 -31.81 -2.17 -27.45
C GLY A 85 -32.21 -3.34 -26.56
N TYR A 86 -31.69 -3.32 -25.34
CA TYR A 86 -31.92 -4.33 -24.34
C TYR A 86 -31.99 -3.71 -22.94
N ASP A 87 -32.80 -4.29 -22.06
CA ASP A 87 -33.01 -3.85 -20.68
C ASP A 87 -33.05 -5.03 -19.70
N ILE A 88 -33.25 -4.73 -18.41
CA ILE A 88 -33.40 -5.72 -17.33
C ILE A 88 -32.23 -6.72 -17.34
N ILE A 89 -31.02 -6.20 -17.20
CA ILE A 89 -29.79 -6.99 -17.19
C ILE A 89 -29.55 -7.52 -15.77
N THR A 90 -29.35 -8.82 -15.66
CA THR A 90 -28.93 -9.48 -14.41
C THR A 90 -27.61 -10.20 -14.63
N SER A 91 -27.07 -10.83 -13.58
CA SER A 91 -25.87 -11.66 -13.71
C SER A 91 -26.02 -12.87 -14.65
N ASN A 92 -27.24 -13.20 -15.08
CA ASN A 92 -27.52 -14.38 -15.90
C ASN A 92 -28.56 -14.19 -17.02
N SER A 93 -29.10 -12.99 -17.21
CA SER A 93 -30.16 -12.74 -18.19
C SER A 93 -30.20 -11.31 -18.70
N VAL A 94 -30.84 -11.14 -19.85
CA VAL A 94 -31.09 -9.84 -20.49
C VAL A 94 -32.41 -9.89 -21.24
N ARG A 95 -33.16 -8.79 -21.26
CA ARG A 95 -34.34 -8.66 -22.10
C ARG A 95 -34.02 -7.85 -23.36
N LEU A 96 -34.24 -8.46 -24.51
CA LEU A 96 -34.06 -7.88 -25.83
C LEU A 96 -35.37 -7.24 -26.29
N LEU A 97 -35.33 -6.05 -26.91
CA LEU A 97 -36.52 -5.33 -27.37
C LEU A 97 -36.30 -4.72 -28.76
N TRP A 98 -37.36 -4.70 -29.57
CA TRP A 98 -37.33 -4.09 -30.91
C TRP A 98 -38.66 -3.47 -31.32
N ASN A 99 -38.62 -2.60 -32.33
CA ASN A 99 -39.80 -2.09 -33.01
C ASN A 99 -40.14 -3.03 -34.18
N PRO A 100 -41.42 -3.45 -34.33
CA PRO A 100 -41.84 -4.30 -35.45
C PRO A 100 -41.79 -3.62 -36.83
N ASN A 101 -41.52 -2.31 -36.91
CA ASN A 101 -41.43 -1.55 -38.15
C ASN A 101 -42.67 -1.67 -39.06
N GLY A 102 -43.86 -1.71 -38.43
CA GLY A 102 -45.14 -1.84 -39.12
C GLY A 102 -45.41 -3.24 -39.72
N ASN A 103 -44.64 -4.26 -39.34
CA ASN A 103 -44.98 -5.65 -39.63
C ASN A 103 -46.31 -6.05 -38.98
N SER A 104 -47.11 -6.86 -39.69
CA SER A 104 -48.35 -7.43 -39.17
C SER A 104 -48.07 -8.55 -38.17
N SER A 105 -49.11 -9.04 -37.48
CA SER A 105 -49.00 -10.17 -36.54
C SER A 105 -48.67 -11.52 -37.21
N ALA A 106 -48.66 -11.59 -38.55
CA ALA A 106 -48.25 -12.78 -39.29
C ALA A 106 -46.71 -12.93 -39.37
N ILE A 107 -45.96 -11.87 -39.03
CA ILE A 107 -44.51 -11.89 -39.00
C ILE A 107 -44.01 -12.33 -37.62
N SER A 108 -43.01 -13.22 -37.62
CA SER A 108 -42.27 -13.65 -36.44
C SER A 108 -40.86 -13.06 -36.44
N TYR A 109 -40.20 -13.05 -35.28
CA TYR A 109 -38.87 -12.50 -35.10
C TYR A 109 -37.89 -13.55 -34.62
N HIS A 110 -36.80 -13.72 -35.36
CA HIS A 110 -35.68 -14.57 -35.00
C HIS A 110 -34.60 -13.74 -34.33
N TYR A 111 -34.19 -14.10 -33.11
CA TYR A 111 -33.14 -13.42 -32.37
C TYR A 111 -31.91 -14.31 -32.20
N GLU A 112 -30.74 -13.68 -32.13
CA GLU A 112 -29.47 -14.33 -31.84
C GLU A 112 -28.69 -13.56 -30.80
N VAL A 113 -28.02 -14.28 -29.91
CA VAL A 113 -27.02 -13.79 -28.98
C VAL A 113 -25.70 -14.41 -29.41
N ARG A 114 -24.71 -13.58 -29.69
CA ARG A 114 -23.39 -14.00 -30.14
C ARG A 114 -22.33 -13.53 -29.16
N LYS A 115 -21.25 -14.27 -28.98
CA LYS A 115 -20.12 -13.83 -28.14
C LYS A 115 -19.41 -12.65 -28.78
N LYS A 116 -19.02 -11.65 -28.00
CA LYS A 116 -18.34 -10.46 -28.52
C LYS A 116 -16.89 -10.73 -28.92
N SER A 117 -16.26 -11.75 -28.31
CA SER A 117 -14.86 -12.13 -28.54
C SER A 117 -14.59 -12.64 -29.97
N ASP A 118 -15.51 -13.43 -30.53
CA ASP A 118 -15.33 -14.09 -31.84
C ASP A 118 -16.57 -14.08 -32.73
N ASN A 119 -17.64 -13.40 -32.31
CA ASN A 119 -18.94 -13.35 -32.98
C ASN A 119 -19.61 -14.74 -33.15
N SER A 120 -19.17 -15.76 -32.40
CA SER A 120 -19.76 -17.10 -32.45
C SER A 120 -21.17 -17.10 -31.86
N LEU A 121 -22.07 -17.89 -32.46
CA LEU A 121 -23.44 -18.03 -31.99
C LEU A 121 -23.46 -18.67 -30.59
N PHE A 122 -24.11 -18.00 -29.63
CA PHE A 122 -24.27 -18.49 -28.27
C PHE A 122 -25.69 -19.02 -28.01
N ILE A 123 -26.72 -18.19 -28.23
CA ILE A 123 -28.14 -18.54 -28.04
C ILE A 123 -28.94 -18.00 -29.22
N GLN A 124 -30.00 -18.69 -29.65
CA GLN A 124 -30.97 -18.17 -30.62
C GLN A 124 -32.39 -18.63 -30.30
N GLY A 125 -33.38 -17.95 -30.87
CA GLY A 125 -34.78 -18.37 -30.76
C GLY A 125 -35.70 -17.56 -31.68
N THR A 126 -36.99 -17.90 -31.66
CA THR A 126 -38.02 -17.19 -32.44
C THR A 126 -39.19 -16.82 -31.53
N THR A 127 -39.72 -15.62 -31.70
CA THR A 127 -40.89 -15.12 -30.96
C THR A 127 -41.81 -14.33 -31.88
N ASN A 128 -43.12 -14.31 -31.59
CA ASN A 128 -44.08 -13.44 -32.26
C ASN A 128 -44.22 -12.08 -31.58
N GLY A 129 -43.62 -11.91 -30.39
CA GLY A 129 -43.58 -10.65 -29.66
C GLY A 129 -42.45 -9.73 -30.10
N THR A 130 -42.48 -8.49 -29.61
CA THR A 130 -41.45 -7.47 -29.88
C THR A 130 -40.38 -7.37 -28.79
N SER A 131 -40.32 -8.38 -27.91
CA SER A 131 -39.28 -8.53 -26.91
C SER A 131 -39.12 -9.98 -26.48
N VAL A 132 -37.94 -10.35 -25.97
CA VAL A 132 -37.66 -11.69 -25.39
C VAL A 132 -36.66 -11.57 -24.25
N THR A 133 -36.84 -12.34 -23.17
CA THR A 133 -35.81 -12.48 -22.12
C THR A 133 -34.93 -13.68 -22.43
N VAL A 134 -33.63 -13.43 -22.57
CA VAL A 134 -32.61 -14.46 -22.77
C VAL A 134 -31.94 -14.75 -21.44
N THR A 135 -31.95 -16.02 -21.04
CA THR A 135 -31.38 -16.51 -19.76
C THR A 135 -30.21 -17.46 -20.03
N GLY A 136 -29.33 -17.67 -19.04
CA GLY A 136 -28.18 -18.58 -19.15
C GLY A 136 -26.92 -17.91 -19.67
N LEU A 137 -26.86 -16.58 -19.62
CA LEU A 137 -25.65 -15.80 -19.87
C LEU A 137 -24.70 -15.94 -18.65
N SER A 138 -23.40 -15.88 -18.87
CA SER A 138 -22.42 -15.82 -17.78
C SER A 138 -22.08 -14.36 -17.48
N GLY A 139 -22.29 -13.90 -16.24
CA GLY A 139 -21.72 -12.63 -15.77
C GLY A 139 -20.19 -12.67 -15.67
N GLY A 140 -19.52 -11.53 -15.82
CA GLY A 140 -18.06 -11.40 -15.72
C GLY A 140 -17.40 -10.93 -17.02
N TYR A 141 -16.31 -11.59 -17.44
CA TYR A 141 -15.48 -11.16 -18.57
C TYR A 141 -16.06 -11.43 -19.97
N GLU A 142 -17.02 -12.36 -20.10
CA GLU A 142 -17.64 -12.71 -21.39
C GLU A 142 -18.71 -11.66 -21.75
N GLN A 143 -18.56 -11.01 -22.90
CA GLN A 143 -19.51 -10.00 -23.42
C GLN A 143 -20.30 -10.57 -24.60
N TYR A 144 -21.51 -10.06 -24.85
CA TYR A 144 -22.40 -10.55 -25.91
C TYR A 144 -22.86 -9.42 -26.84
N ARG A 145 -23.16 -9.80 -28.09
CA ARG A 145 -23.88 -9.00 -29.09
C ARG A 145 -25.26 -9.62 -29.32
N TYR A 146 -26.26 -8.79 -29.58
CA TYR A 146 -27.66 -9.22 -29.65
C TYR A 146 -28.24 -8.81 -30.99
N PHE A 147 -28.91 -9.73 -31.68
CA PHE A 147 -29.43 -9.48 -33.03
C PHE A 147 -30.88 -9.93 -33.13
N VAL A 148 -31.65 -9.29 -34.00
CA VAL A 148 -33.01 -9.69 -34.35
C VAL A 148 -33.29 -9.47 -35.84
N ARG A 149 -34.05 -10.36 -36.46
CA ARG A 149 -34.55 -10.22 -37.83
C ARG A 149 -35.98 -10.70 -37.96
N ALA A 150 -36.72 -10.15 -38.90
CA ALA A 150 -38.09 -10.57 -39.19
C ALA A 150 -38.12 -11.79 -40.12
N LYS A 151 -39.15 -12.62 -39.96
CA LYS A 151 -39.37 -13.84 -40.71
C LYS A 151 -40.85 -14.04 -41.02
N ASN A 152 -41.20 -14.27 -42.29
CA ASN A 152 -42.57 -14.59 -42.70
C ASN A 152 -42.86 -16.11 -42.68
N GLY A 153 -44.12 -16.48 -42.99
CA GLY A 153 -44.57 -17.88 -43.05
C GLY A 153 -43.89 -18.75 -44.13
N ASN A 154 -43.20 -18.14 -45.10
CA ASN A 154 -42.45 -18.83 -46.16
C ASN A 154 -40.98 -19.09 -45.79
N ASN A 155 -40.57 -18.78 -44.55
CA ASN A 155 -39.17 -18.77 -44.11
C ASN A 155 -38.26 -17.77 -44.84
N GLU A 156 -38.82 -16.71 -45.42
CA GLU A 156 -38.01 -15.59 -45.91
C GLU A 156 -37.65 -14.68 -44.73
N PHE A 157 -36.39 -14.30 -44.66
CA PHE A 157 -35.83 -13.49 -43.59
C PHE A 157 -35.41 -12.11 -44.11
N THR A 158 -35.50 -11.12 -43.23
CA THR A 158 -34.77 -9.85 -43.41
C THR A 158 -33.31 -10.02 -42.97
N ASP A 159 -32.50 -9.00 -43.23
CA ASP A 159 -31.21 -8.85 -42.58
C ASP A 159 -31.36 -8.69 -41.05
N PHE A 160 -30.25 -8.95 -40.35
CA PHE A 160 -30.18 -8.77 -38.90
C PHE A 160 -30.08 -7.30 -38.52
N THR A 161 -30.82 -6.94 -37.48
CA THR A 161 -30.70 -5.69 -36.74
C THR A 161 -30.00 -5.97 -35.43
N GLU A 162 -28.89 -5.29 -35.15
CA GLU A 162 -28.22 -5.37 -33.85
C GLU A 162 -28.96 -4.54 -32.79
N LEU A 163 -29.12 -5.12 -31.60
CA LEU A 163 -29.73 -4.48 -30.44
C LEU A 163 -28.63 -3.84 -29.61
N ILE A 164 -28.66 -2.52 -29.53
CA ILE A 164 -27.63 -1.67 -28.92
C ILE A 164 -28.30 -0.65 -28.00
N ILE A 165 -27.58 -0.25 -26.95
CA ILE A 165 -27.98 0.82 -26.04
C ILE A 165 -26.91 1.91 -26.04
N PRO A 166 -27.25 3.15 -25.66
CA PRO A 166 -26.25 4.18 -25.46
C PRO A 166 -25.21 3.74 -24.42
N ASN A 167 -23.94 3.98 -24.71
CA ASN A 167 -22.87 3.90 -23.73
C ASN A 167 -22.92 5.16 -22.86
N LEU A 168 -22.85 5.01 -21.54
CA LEU A 168 -22.76 6.11 -20.60
C LEU A 168 -21.59 5.84 -19.65
N VAL A 169 -20.76 6.85 -19.46
CA VAL A 169 -19.70 6.91 -18.47
C VAL A 169 -19.94 8.14 -17.60
N VAL A 170 -19.86 7.97 -16.29
CA VAL A 170 -19.96 9.08 -15.34
C VAL A 170 -18.83 8.98 -14.33
N TYR A 171 -18.17 10.10 -14.07
CA TYR A 171 -17.05 10.19 -13.16
C TYR A 171 -17.01 11.55 -12.47
N GLN A 172 -16.35 11.62 -11.30
CA GLN A 172 -16.13 12.88 -10.61
C GLN A 172 -15.06 13.69 -11.37
N LYS A 173 -15.38 14.94 -11.67
CA LYS A 173 -14.46 15.92 -12.22
C LYS A 173 -14.41 17.10 -11.27
N SER A 174 -13.29 17.24 -10.55
CA SER A 174 -13.20 18.18 -9.43
C SER A 174 -14.23 17.86 -8.34
N ASN A 175 -15.22 18.72 -8.11
CA ASN A 175 -16.25 18.60 -7.06
C ASN A 175 -17.66 18.36 -7.64
N TYR A 176 -17.75 17.92 -8.90
CA TYR A 176 -19.03 17.67 -9.57
C TYR A 176 -18.94 16.44 -10.50
N ALA A 177 -20.09 15.97 -10.99
CA ALA A 177 -20.14 14.83 -11.90
C ALA A 177 -19.98 15.24 -13.37
N LYS A 178 -19.16 14.51 -14.13
CA LYS A 178 -19.09 14.60 -15.60
C LYS A 178 -19.70 13.34 -16.19
N ALA A 179 -20.73 13.51 -17.02
CA ALA A 179 -21.33 12.45 -17.81
C ALA A 179 -20.88 12.56 -19.27
N GLU A 180 -20.48 11.45 -19.86
CA GLU A 180 -20.12 11.32 -21.28
C GLU A 180 -20.86 10.13 -21.85
N TRP A 181 -21.46 10.28 -23.03
CA TRP A 181 -22.21 9.20 -23.66
C TRP A 181 -21.91 9.05 -25.14
N ALA A 182 -22.17 7.84 -25.62
CA ALA A 182 -22.11 7.50 -27.03
C ALA A 182 -23.40 6.79 -27.44
N ILE A 183 -23.99 7.25 -28.54
CA ILE A 183 -25.20 6.74 -29.15
C ILE A 183 -24.83 6.40 -30.60
N GLU A 184 -24.99 5.13 -30.98
CA GLU A 184 -24.79 4.73 -32.37
C GLU A 184 -25.71 5.55 -33.28
N MET A 185 -25.13 6.08 -34.36
CA MET A 185 -25.83 6.91 -35.32
C MET A 185 -26.76 6.01 -36.16
N GLU A 186 -28.00 6.47 -36.39
CA GLU A 186 -28.90 5.76 -37.31
C GLU A 186 -28.37 5.87 -38.74
N ASP A 187 -28.54 4.83 -39.56
CA ASP A 187 -28.05 4.81 -40.94
C ASP A 187 -28.60 5.99 -41.77
N SER A 188 -29.80 6.47 -41.47
CA SER A 188 -30.38 7.67 -42.12
C SER A 188 -29.69 8.98 -41.75
N ASP A 189 -28.97 9.00 -40.63
CA ASP A 189 -28.27 10.16 -40.09
C ASP A 189 -26.78 10.17 -40.48
N VAL A 190 -26.25 9.04 -41.00
CA VAL A 190 -24.88 8.92 -41.51
C VAL A 190 -24.76 9.59 -42.87
N LEU A 191 -23.85 10.57 -42.97
CA LEU A 191 -23.58 11.29 -44.23
C LEU A 191 -22.25 10.89 -44.86
N TYR A 192 -21.27 10.53 -44.02
CA TYR A 192 -19.97 10.04 -44.43
C TYR A 192 -19.55 8.91 -43.50
N GLU A 193 -18.98 7.86 -44.07
CA GLU A 193 -18.47 6.71 -43.32
C GLU A 193 -17.17 6.17 -43.92
N SER A 194 -16.33 5.57 -43.08
CA SER A 194 -15.16 4.80 -43.49
C SER A 194 -14.74 3.83 -42.39
N SER A 195 -14.56 2.57 -42.77
CA SER A 195 -13.86 1.52 -42.00
C SER A 195 -12.51 1.19 -42.66
N PHE A 196 -12.02 2.09 -43.51
CA PHE A 196 -10.72 2.06 -44.18
C PHE A 196 -10.50 0.90 -45.15
N GLU A 197 -11.58 0.28 -45.62
CA GLU A 197 -11.52 -0.85 -46.53
C GLU A 197 -11.16 -0.42 -47.98
N GLU A 198 -11.15 -1.37 -48.91
CA GLU A 198 -10.87 -1.08 -50.31
C GLU A 198 -12.06 -0.39 -50.99
N GLY A 199 -11.82 0.80 -51.56
CA GLY A 199 -12.84 1.62 -52.20
C GLY A 199 -13.42 2.72 -51.30
N GLU A 200 -13.11 2.70 -50.00
CA GLU A 200 -13.54 3.71 -49.04
C GLU A 200 -12.57 4.91 -48.92
N GLU A 201 -13.04 6.00 -48.32
CA GLU A 201 -12.20 7.18 -48.05
C GLU A 201 -11.08 6.84 -47.07
N ARG A 202 -9.83 7.12 -47.45
CA ARG A 202 -8.66 6.93 -46.58
C ARG A 202 -8.07 8.26 -46.14
N PRO A 203 -7.66 8.39 -44.87
CA PRO A 203 -6.99 9.57 -44.42
C PRO A 203 -5.59 9.70 -45.04
N ASN A 204 -5.17 10.94 -45.24
CA ASN A 204 -3.78 11.27 -45.49
C ASN A 204 -3.07 11.53 -44.14
N PHE A 205 -2.06 10.72 -43.84
CA PHE A 205 -1.24 10.87 -42.64
C PHE A 205 -0.11 11.90 -42.78
N SER A 206 0.22 12.32 -44.00
CA SER A 206 1.33 13.23 -44.28
C SER A 206 0.82 14.67 -44.45
N TRP A 207 0.70 15.40 -43.33
CA TRP A 207 0.29 16.82 -43.30
C TRP A 207 1.41 17.79 -43.74
N SER A 208 2.67 17.36 -43.63
CA SER A 208 3.84 18.20 -43.87
C SER A 208 5.07 17.35 -44.21
N THR A 209 6.24 17.99 -44.34
CA THR A 209 7.51 17.29 -44.58
C THR A 209 7.99 16.41 -43.40
N TRP A 210 7.25 16.38 -42.28
CA TRP A 210 7.61 15.72 -41.02
C TRP A 210 7.10 14.27 -40.89
N GLY A 211 6.72 13.62 -42.00
CA GLY A 211 6.30 12.21 -42.02
C GLY A 211 4.86 11.98 -41.55
N THR A 212 4.52 10.73 -41.22
CA THR A 212 3.15 10.29 -40.88
C THR A 212 2.76 10.51 -39.41
N GLY A 213 3.73 10.88 -38.56
CA GLY A 213 3.51 11.06 -37.12
C GLY A 213 3.16 9.79 -36.35
N GLY A 214 3.73 8.64 -36.73
CA GLY A 214 3.42 7.36 -36.07
C GLY A 214 2.04 6.79 -36.43
N GLN A 215 1.39 7.31 -37.47
CA GLN A 215 0.09 6.84 -37.94
C GLN A 215 0.23 5.92 -39.16
N SER A 216 -0.54 4.84 -39.19
CA SER A 216 -0.62 3.91 -40.32
C SER A 216 -1.97 3.21 -40.40
N LEU A 217 -2.27 2.61 -41.56
CA LEU A 217 -3.32 1.59 -41.66
C LEU A 217 -2.73 0.23 -41.31
N THR A 218 -3.45 -0.56 -40.52
CA THR A 218 -3.02 -1.89 -40.05
C THR A 218 -4.11 -2.93 -40.29
N THR A 219 -3.72 -4.20 -40.29
CA THR A 219 -4.61 -5.37 -40.25
C THR A 219 -4.44 -6.19 -38.96
N GLU A 220 -3.65 -5.70 -38.01
CA GLU A 220 -3.39 -6.39 -36.73
C GLU A 220 -4.65 -6.45 -35.86
N GLU A 221 -5.42 -5.36 -35.88
CA GLU A 221 -6.63 -5.14 -35.09
C GLU A 221 -7.62 -4.41 -36.00
N ALA A 222 -8.89 -4.80 -35.94
CA ALA A 222 -10.00 -4.10 -36.59
C ALA A 222 -11.27 -4.31 -35.76
N TYR A 223 -12.13 -3.31 -35.73
CA TYR A 223 -13.49 -3.42 -35.20
C TYR A 223 -14.45 -3.94 -36.27
N GLU A 224 -14.37 -3.36 -37.47
CA GLU A 224 -15.16 -3.75 -38.64
C GLU A 224 -14.24 -4.03 -39.83
N GLY A 225 -14.57 -5.05 -40.63
CA GLY A 225 -13.72 -5.44 -41.76
C GLY A 225 -12.39 -6.04 -41.33
N ASN A 226 -11.32 -5.69 -42.05
CA ASN A 226 -9.97 -6.21 -41.89
C ASN A 226 -8.92 -5.13 -41.60
N ARG A 227 -9.30 -3.84 -41.56
CA ARG A 227 -8.36 -2.73 -41.38
C ARG A 227 -8.79 -1.77 -40.28
N SER A 228 -7.82 -1.10 -39.69
CA SER A 228 -8.04 0.06 -38.81
C SER A 228 -6.88 1.06 -38.92
N VAL A 229 -7.02 2.23 -38.31
CA VAL A 229 -5.92 3.17 -38.11
C VAL A 229 -5.21 2.81 -36.80
N ARG A 230 -3.88 2.65 -36.88
CA ARG A 230 -2.99 2.51 -35.72
C ARG A 230 -2.20 3.80 -35.53
N ILE A 231 -2.21 4.31 -34.31
CA ILE A 231 -1.47 5.50 -33.89
C ILE A 231 -0.50 5.10 -32.77
N GLU A 232 0.78 5.34 -32.98
CA GLU A 232 1.85 5.12 -32.00
C GLU A 232 2.15 6.37 -31.17
N ASP A 233 3.28 6.39 -30.44
CA ASP A 233 3.74 7.52 -29.65
C ASP A 233 3.83 8.81 -30.49
N THR A 234 2.84 9.67 -30.30
CA THR A 234 2.73 10.98 -30.92
C THR A 234 3.44 12.06 -30.11
N ILE A 235 3.75 11.79 -28.83
CA ILE A 235 4.48 12.75 -28.00
C ILE A 235 5.88 12.92 -28.58
N THR A 236 6.54 11.85 -29.00
CA THR A 236 7.86 11.98 -29.65
C THR A 236 7.78 12.23 -31.15
N ASN A 237 6.77 11.69 -31.84
CA ASN A 237 6.72 11.70 -33.30
C ASN A 237 5.66 12.62 -33.92
N GLY A 238 4.95 13.44 -33.14
CA GLY A 238 3.78 14.20 -33.62
C GLY A 238 4.07 15.08 -34.84
N ASN A 239 3.17 15.03 -35.81
CA ASN A 239 3.33 15.71 -37.10
C ASN A 239 2.34 16.86 -37.36
N HIS A 240 1.48 17.19 -36.39
CA HIS A 240 0.58 18.33 -36.46
C HIS A 240 1.29 19.64 -36.11
N ILE A 241 2.21 20.06 -36.99
CA ILE A 241 3.07 21.22 -36.80
C ILE A 241 2.58 22.37 -37.67
N SER A 242 2.28 23.51 -37.05
CA SER A 242 1.91 24.76 -37.73
C SER A 242 2.95 25.84 -37.45
N PHE A 243 3.43 26.52 -38.49
CA PHE A 243 4.38 27.63 -38.35
C PHE A 243 3.86 28.70 -37.37
N PRO A 244 4.68 29.22 -36.44
CA PRO A 244 6.13 29.05 -36.32
C PRO A 244 6.57 27.87 -35.43
N ALA A 245 5.65 27.07 -34.89
CA ALA A 245 6.02 25.93 -34.06
C ALA A 245 6.85 24.92 -34.86
N THR A 246 7.84 24.32 -34.19
CA THR A 246 8.73 23.30 -34.77
C THR A 246 8.49 21.90 -34.19
N TYR A 247 7.58 21.78 -33.23
CA TYR A 247 7.25 20.54 -32.54
C TYR A 247 5.77 20.56 -32.12
N SER A 248 5.15 19.39 -32.10
CA SER A 248 3.79 19.17 -31.61
C SER A 248 3.68 17.74 -31.06
N PRO A 249 3.06 17.53 -29.89
CA PRO A 249 2.80 16.19 -29.35
C PRO A 249 1.58 15.50 -30.00
N TYR A 250 0.99 16.14 -31.01
CA TYR A 250 -0.20 15.65 -31.71
C TYR A 250 0.16 15.14 -33.10
N SER A 251 -0.41 13.99 -33.45
CA SER A 251 -0.43 13.50 -34.83
C SER A 251 -1.77 13.80 -35.47
N ILE A 252 -1.76 14.13 -36.76
CA ILE A 252 -2.94 14.53 -37.52
C ILE A 252 -3.18 13.60 -38.70
N MET A 253 -4.41 13.16 -38.87
CA MET A 253 -4.90 12.46 -40.06
C MET A 253 -5.97 13.31 -40.74
N VAL A 254 -5.86 13.49 -42.06
CA VAL A 254 -6.70 14.43 -42.82
C VAL A 254 -7.54 13.73 -43.86
N PHE A 255 -8.82 14.08 -43.91
CA PHE A 255 -9.82 13.55 -44.84
C PHE A 255 -10.21 14.61 -45.87
N GLY A 256 -10.97 14.20 -46.89
CA GLY A 256 -11.60 15.10 -47.84
C GLY A 256 -12.62 16.03 -47.18
N LYS A 257 -12.91 17.14 -47.85
CA LYS A 257 -13.87 18.15 -47.36
C LYS A 257 -15.26 17.54 -47.12
N LYS A 258 -15.91 18.03 -46.06
CA LYS A 258 -17.26 17.67 -45.64
C LYS A 258 -18.17 18.89 -45.71
N TYR A 259 -19.40 18.71 -46.15
CA TYR A 259 -20.31 19.80 -46.51
C TYR A 259 -21.59 19.68 -45.70
N PHE A 260 -21.90 20.73 -44.93
CA PHE A 260 -23.06 20.75 -44.04
C PHE A 260 -23.68 22.16 -44.03
N PRO A 261 -25.00 22.28 -43.86
CA PRO A 261 -25.63 23.57 -43.58
C PRO A 261 -25.09 24.17 -42.27
N ASN A 262 -24.90 25.48 -42.24
CA ASN A 262 -24.55 26.22 -41.03
C ASN A 262 -25.59 26.01 -39.91
N GLY A 263 -25.14 25.97 -38.65
CA GLY A 263 -26.01 25.76 -37.47
C GLY A 263 -26.46 24.31 -37.21
N THR A 264 -26.13 23.36 -38.10
CA THR A 264 -26.48 21.94 -37.98
C THR A 264 -25.78 21.29 -36.78
N ASP A 265 -26.53 20.51 -35.98
CA ASP A 265 -25.96 19.66 -34.93
C ASP A 265 -25.38 18.38 -35.54
N LEU A 266 -24.08 18.17 -35.31
CA LEU A 266 -23.31 17.08 -35.89
C LEU A 266 -22.76 16.14 -34.82
N SER A 267 -22.64 14.87 -35.17
CA SER A 267 -21.95 13.87 -34.38
C SER A 267 -20.86 13.21 -35.21
N LEU A 268 -19.70 13.00 -34.58
CA LEU A 268 -18.70 12.06 -35.06
C LEU A 268 -18.73 10.83 -34.15
N SER A 269 -19.10 9.69 -34.72
CA SER A 269 -19.04 8.38 -34.08
C SER A 269 -17.78 7.65 -34.53
N PHE A 270 -17.09 6.98 -33.61
CA PHE A 270 -15.98 6.10 -33.95
C PHE A 270 -15.75 5.05 -32.88
N TYR A 271 -15.14 3.94 -33.26
CA TYR A 271 -14.67 2.92 -32.32
C TYR A 271 -13.18 3.14 -32.05
N ALA A 272 -12.78 3.10 -30.77
CA ALA A 272 -11.38 3.19 -30.41
C ALA A 272 -11.01 2.25 -29.24
N LYS A 273 -9.73 1.85 -29.20
CA LYS A 273 -9.08 1.16 -28.07
C LYS A 273 -7.64 1.66 -27.90
N SER A 274 -7.07 1.51 -26.71
CA SER A 274 -5.69 1.87 -26.41
C SER A 274 -5.01 0.88 -25.46
N THR A 275 -3.69 0.71 -25.61
CA THR A 275 -2.85 -0.04 -24.65
C THR A 275 -2.54 0.75 -23.38
N GLY A 276 -2.91 2.03 -23.32
CA GLY A 276 -2.72 2.92 -22.18
C GLY A 276 -3.72 4.06 -22.28
N THR A 277 -3.26 5.31 -22.12
CA THR A 277 -4.11 6.50 -22.29
C THR A 277 -3.76 7.25 -23.57
N GLY A 278 -4.78 7.62 -24.34
CA GLY A 278 -4.69 8.54 -25.47
C GLY A 278 -5.86 9.53 -25.49
N THR A 279 -5.69 10.65 -26.17
CA THR A 279 -6.74 11.65 -26.39
C THR A 279 -7.00 11.80 -27.88
N ILE A 280 -8.26 11.74 -28.30
CA ILE A 280 -8.70 11.95 -29.67
C ILE A 280 -9.53 13.23 -29.72
N THR A 281 -9.21 14.09 -30.68
CA THR A 281 -9.95 15.32 -30.97
C THR A 281 -10.19 15.41 -32.47
N ALA A 282 -11.37 15.82 -32.89
CA ALA A 282 -11.66 16.04 -34.31
C ALA A 282 -11.95 17.52 -34.58
N SER A 283 -11.70 17.98 -35.80
CA SER A 283 -12.04 19.35 -36.19
C SER A 283 -12.22 19.50 -37.70
N GLY A 284 -12.88 20.58 -38.07
CA GLY A 284 -13.19 20.98 -39.43
C GLY A 284 -12.68 22.38 -39.73
N ASP A 285 -11.63 22.52 -40.52
CA ASP A 285 -11.17 23.83 -40.97
C ASP A 285 -11.95 24.30 -42.19
N GLY A 286 -12.50 25.50 -42.16
CA GLY A 286 -13.19 26.08 -43.31
C GLY A 286 -12.21 26.82 -44.21
N GLY A 287 -12.22 28.14 -44.13
CA GLY A 287 -11.37 28.98 -44.96
C GLY A 287 -11.56 30.47 -44.70
N TRP A 288 -10.95 31.29 -45.55
CA TRP A 288 -11.04 32.75 -45.42
C TRP A 288 -12.47 33.25 -45.62
N ALA A 289 -12.91 34.12 -44.71
CA ALA A 289 -14.18 34.83 -44.77
C ALA A 289 -14.32 35.64 -46.08
N ASN A 290 -15.56 35.75 -46.58
CA ASN A 290 -15.88 36.67 -47.69
C ASN A 290 -15.79 38.15 -47.26
N SER A 291 -15.94 38.43 -45.97
CA SER A 291 -15.72 39.75 -45.38
C SER A 291 -14.24 40.12 -45.34
N ILE A 292 -13.96 41.41 -45.51
CA ILE A 292 -12.62 42.00 -45.32
C ILE A 292 -12.67 42.85 -44.05
N PHE A 293 -11.67 42.65 -43.20
CA PHE A 293 -11.45 43.41 -41.98
C PHE A 293 -10.16 44.22 -42.10
N SER A 294 -9.99 45.20 -41.22
CA SER A 294 -8.79 46.01 -41.15
C SER A 294 -8.19 45.91 -39.76
N TYR A 295 -6.86 45.84 -39.69
CA TYR A 295 -6.15 46.16 -38.47
C TYR A 295 -6.21 47.66 -38.20
N ASP A 296 -6.11 48.05 -36.93
CA ASP A 296 -5.85 49.45 -36.55
C ASP A 296 -4.36 49.79 -36.73
N VAL A 297 -3.89 49.57 -37.96
CA VAL A 297 -2.51 49.72 -38.42
C VAL A 297 -2.54 50.19 -39.86
N LYS A 298 -1.71 51.17 -40.21
CA LYS A 298 -1.60 51.70 -41.57
C LYS A 298 -0.24 51.41 -42.19
N VAL A 299 -0.24 51.33 -43.50
CA VAL A 299 0.98 51.22 -44.31
C VAL A 299 1.68 52.58 -44.30
N ALA A 300 2.92 52.63 -43.79
CA ALA A 300 3.68 53.86 -43.63
C ALA A 300 4.29 54.38 -44.95
N GLU A 301 4.61 53.48 -45.90
CA GLU A 301 5.16 53.81 -47.21
C GLU A 301 4.61 52.88 -48.30
N ASN A 302 4.54 53.36 -49.56
CA ASN A 302 4.01 52.55 -50.67
C ASN A 302 4.76 51.21 -50.78
N ALA A 303 4.03 50.09 -50.72
CA ALA A 303 4.57 48.75 -50.93
C ALA A 303 4.14 48.23 -52.32
N PRO A 304 4.99 48.34 -53.35
CA PRO A 304 4.62 48.05 -54.73
C PRO A 304 4.43 46.55 -55.00
N VAL A 305 3.83 46.23 -56.15
CA VAL A 305 3.73 44.86 -56.68
C VAL A 305 5.12 44.21 -56.71
N GLY A 306 5.22 42.98 -56.20
CA GLY A 306 6.45 42.22 -56.04
C GLY A 306 7.13 42.41 -54.68
N SER A 307 6.80 43.45 -53.91
CA SER A 307 7.41 43.67 -52.59
C SER A 307 7.08 42.53 -51.63
N LYS A 308 8.09 42.02 -50.93
CA LYS A 308 7.91 41.07 -49.82
C LYS A 308 7.86 41.76 -48.47
N THR A 309 8.18 43.04 -48.40
CA THR A 309 8.20 43.80 -47.15
C THR A 309 7.16 44.91 -47.17
N ILE A 310 6.55 45.18 -46.03
CA ILE A 310 5.64 46.31 -45.82
C ILE A 310 6.06 47.01 -44.54
N LYS A 311 6.30 48.32 -44.64
CA LYS A 311 6.53 49.17 -43.46
C LYS A 311 5.21 49.68 -42.92
N LEU A 312 5.01 49.55 -41.63
CA LEU A 312 3.78 49.90 -40.93
C LEU A 312 4.02 51.09 -39.98
N ASP A 313 2.98 51.87 -39.70
CA ASP A 313 3.05 52.96 -38.71
C ASP A 313 3.11 52.43 -37.26
N SER A 314 2.55 51.24 -37.04
CA SER A 314 2.46 50.50 -35.79
C SER A 314 2.51 48.98 -36.06
N LEU A 315 2.85 48.20 -35.04
CA LEU A 315 2.77 46.73 -35.07
C LEU A 315 1.65 46.20 -34.16
N ASN A 316 0.74 47.07 -33.70
CA ASN A 316 -0.32 46.69 -32.78
C ASN A 316 -1.23 45.60 -33.41
N GLY A 317 -1.38 44.47 -32.71
CA GLY A 317 -2.15 43.32 -33.19
C GLY A 317 -1.46 42.47 -34.27
N ILE A 318 -0.24 42.82 -34.69
CA ILE A 318 0.53 42.08 -35.70
C ILE A 318 1.49 41.10 -35.03
N ARG A 319 1.40 39.82 -35.40
CA ARG A 319 2.26 38.76 -34.86
C ARG A 319 2.81 37.88 -35.98
N LEU A 320 3.92 37.21 -35.72
CA LEU A 320 4.48 36.22 -36.64
C LEU A 320 3.42 35.16 -37.00
N GLY A 321 3.30 34.81 -38.29
CA GLY A 321 2.29 33.87 -38.78
C GLY A 321 0.91 34.48 -39.07
N THR A 322 0.66 35.72 -38.65
CA THR A 322 -0.57 36.47 -39.01
C THR A 322 -0.69 36.60 -40.52
N ARG A 323 -1.93 36.62 -41.03
CA ARG A 323 -2.19 36.76 -42.46
C ARG A 323 -2.85 38.08 -42.80
N ILE A 324 -2.41 38.68 -43.89
CA ILE A 324 -2.96 39.92 -44.45
C ILE A 324 -3.46 39.65 -45.87
N THR A 325 -4.29 40.55 -46.40
CA THR A 325 -4.78 40.48 -47.78
C THR A 325 -4.61 41.80 -48.49
N THR A 326 -4.45 41.81 -49.81
CA THR A 326 -4.63 43.04 -50.61
C THR A 326 -6.00 43.09 -51.30
N ASP A 327 -6.87 42.11 -51.09
CA ASP A 327 -8.22 42.08 -51.65
C ASP A 327 -9.04 43.26 -51.13
N THR A 328 -9.63 44.06 -52.03
CA THR A 328 -10.43 45.25 -51.69
C THR A 328 -11.93 45.00 -51.67
N GLU A 329 -12.38 43.88 -52.25
CA GLU A 329 -13.79 43.59 -52.46
C GLU A 329 -14.20 42.25 -51.82
N PRO A 330 -15.40 42.15 -51.24
CA PRO A 330 -15.91 40.90 -50.68
C PRO A 330 -16.38 39.96 -51.79
N TYR A 331 -15.47 39.15 -52.35
CA TYR A 331 -15.77 38.11 -53.35
C TYR A 331 -15.27 36.73 -52.91
N PRO A 332 -15.92 35.63 -53.39
CA PRO A 332 -15.53 34.26 -53.05
C PRO A 332 -14.18 33.83 -53.68
N ASP A 333 -13.74 34.50 -54.75
CA ASP A 333 -12.45 34.25 -55.40
C ASP A 333 -11.32 34.94 -54.65
N ILE A 334 -10.89 34.34 -53.55
CA ILE A 334 -9.86 34.87 -52.65
C ILE A 334 -8.48 34.61 -53.27
N MET A 335 -7.82 35.65 -53.78
CA MET A 335 -6.60 35.50 -54.59
C MET A 335 -5.31 36.01 -53.94
N ASN A 336 -5.41 36.99 -53.02
CA ASN A 336 -4.25 37.74 -52.52
C ASN A 336 -4.12 37.66 -51.00
N MET A 337 -3.83 36.47 -50.47
CA MET A 337 -3.50 36.24 -49.05
C MET A 337 -2.00 36.08 -48.84
N TYR A 338 -1.45 36.75 -47.84
CA TYR A 338 -0.02 36.74 -47.51
C TYR A 338 0.17 36.42 -46.02
N ARG A 339 1.14 35.58 -45.69
CA ARG A 339 1.50 35.24 -44.31
C ARG A 339 2.77 35.99 -43.91
N ILE A 340 2.77 36.61 -42.74
CA ILE A 340 3.94 37.26 -42.16
C ILE A 340 4.93 36.19 -41.69
N GLN A 341 6.15 36.25 -42.21
CA GLN A 341 7.27 35.33 -41.94
C GLN A 341 8.36 35.91 -41.05
N GLU A 342 8.42 37.23 -40.94
CA GLU A 342 9.39 37.93 -40.11
C GLU A 342 8.81 39.28 -39.72
N ILE A 343 9.19 39.77 -38.54
CA ILE A 343 8.82 41.08 -38.04
C ILE A 343 10.11 41.75 -37.54
N ASP A 344 10.47 42.85 -38.17
CA ASP A 344 11.46 43.79 -37.65
C ASP A 344 10.72 44.81 -36.77
N GLU A 345 10.81 44.61 -35.46
CA GLU A 345 10.12 45.44 -34.47
C GLU A 345 10.67 46.87 -34.41
N GLU A 346 11.96 47.06 -34.65
CA GLU A 346 12.64 48.36 -34.56
C GLU A 346 12.21 49.27 -35.71
N ASN A 347 12.17 48.74 -36.93
CA ASN A 347 11.81 49.48 -38.13
C ASN A 347 10.33 49.38 -38.50
N LYS A 348 9.56 48.57 -37.77
CA LYS A 348 8.13 48.26 -37.99
C LYS A 348 7.88 47.69 -39.39
N ILE A 349 8.76 46.81 -39.83
CA ILE A 349 8.68 46.17 -41.14
C ILE A 349 8.23 44.72 -40.96
N ILE A 350 7.21 44.32 -41.71
CA ILE A 350 6.81 42.91 -41.83
C ILE A 350 7.34 42.33 -43.13
N THR A 351 7.84 41.10 -43.09
CA THR A 351 8.22 40.32 -44.27
C THR A 351 7.18 39.25 -44.55
N LEU A 352 6.75 39.13 -45.80
CA LEU A 352 5.72 38.22 -46.28
C LEU A 352 6.33 36.98 -46.94
N ASN A 353 5.58 35.88 -46.89
CA ASN A 353 5.95 34.62 -47.53
C ASN A 353 6.06 34.68 -49.07
N THR A 354 5.40 35.65 -49.69
CA THR A 354 5.44 35.87 -51.13
C THR A 354 5.30 37.36 -51.45
N GLY A 355 5.73 37.76 -52.64
CA GLY A 355 5.64 39.15 -53.07
C GLY A 355 4.19 39.59 -53.32
N LEU A 356 3.88 40.84 -53.01
CA LEU A 356 2.56 41.43 -53.23
C LEU A 356 2.14 41.35 -54.70
N LYS A 357 0.87 41.03 -54.95
CA LYS A 357 0.28 41.02 -56.30
C LYS A 357 -0.44 42.32 -56.62
N VAL A 358 -0.86 43.04 -55.59
CA VAL A 358 -1.50 44.36 -55.66
C VAL A 358 -0.74 45.29 -54.71
N GLN A 359 -0.51 46.53 -55.12
CA GLN A 359 0.18 47.51 -54.29
C GLN A 359 -0.66 47.92 -53.08
N TYR A 360 0.02 48.12 -51.95
CA TYR A 360 -0.49 48.86 -50.81
C TYR A 360 -0.01 50.32 -50.88
N ASN A 361 -0.91 51.29 -50.70
CA ASN A 361 -0.54 52.71 -50.70
C ASN A 361 -0.24 53.21 -49.28
N ALA A 362 0.64 54.20 -49.17
CA ALA A 362 0.90 54.88 -47.92
C ALA A 362 -0.39 55.50 -47.34
N GLY A 363 -0.62 55.31 -46.05
CA GLY A 363 -1.82 55.74 -45.33
C GLY A 363 -3.00 54.75 -45.40
N GLU A 364 -2.91 53.70 -46.22
CA GLU A 364 -3.93 52.66 -46.31
C GLU A 364 -3.93 51.75 -45.08
N GLN A 365 -5.11 51.30 -44.64
CA GLN A 365 -5.19 50.32 -43.54
C GLN A 365 -4.73 48.93 -44.00
N LEU A 366 -4.03 48.24 -43.12
CA LEU A 366 -3.63 46.86 -43.34
C LEU A 366 -4.86 45.95 -43.22
N ARG A 367 -5.22 45.27 -44.30
CA ARG A 367 -6.44 44.45 -44.39
C ARG A 367 -6.15 42.98 -44.13
N TYR A 368 -7.13 42.27 -43.60
CA TYR A 368 -7.10 40.82 -43.43
C TYR A 368 -8.47 40.19 -43.65
N ARG A 369 -8.48 38.87 -43.86
CA ARG A 369 -9.69 38.05 -43.81
C ARG A 369 -9.60 37.15 -42.59
N ALA A 370 -10.67 37.03 -41.82
CA ALA A 370 -10.73 36.09 -40.71
C ALA A 370 -10.76 34.65 -41.27
N TRP A 371 -10.07 33.71 -40.62
CA TRP A 371 -10.24 32.29 -40.90
C TRP A 371 -11.49 31.78 -40.20
N ARG A 372 -12.42 31.19 -40.96
CA ARG A 372 -13.64 30.59 -40.44
C ARG A 372 -13.45 29.08 -40.33
N SER A 373 -13.45 28.55 -39.10
CA SER A 373 -13.54 27.11 -38.87
C SER A 373 -14.95 26.61 -39.19
N ALA A 374 -15.09 25.44 -39.80
CA ALA A 374 -16.40 24.89 -40.13
C ALA A 374 -17.08 24.31 -38.88
N PHE A 375 -16.36 23.51 -38.10
CA PHE A 375 -16.84 22.85 -36.89
C PHE A 375 -15.65 22.43 -36.01
N SER A 376 -15.84 22.38 -34.69
CA SER A 376 -14.79 21.95 -33.75
C SER A 376 -15.41 21.08 -32.67
N PHE A 377 -14.82 19.90 -32.46
CA PHE A 377 -15.35 18.93 -31.51
C PHE A 377 -14.62 19.02 -30.17
N GLY A 378 -15.29 18.59 -29.11
CA GLY A 378 -14.61 18.24 -27.87
C GLY A 378 -13.66 17.06 -28.05
N SER A 379 -12.87 16.78 -27.01
CA SER A 379 -11.97 15.64 -26.98
C SER A 379 -12.58 14.44 -26.27
N ARG A 380 -12.05 13.25 -26.54
CA ARG A 380 -12.32 12.02 -25.78
C ARG A 380 -11.03 11.36 -25.34
N THR A 381 -11.04 10.90 -24.09
CA THR A 381 -9.97 10.06 -23.54
C THR A 381 -10.28 8.60 -23.86
N VAL A 382 -9.31 7.91 -24.46
CA VAL A 382 -9.35 6.48 -24.74
C VAL A 382 -8.36 5.80 -23.81
N ASN A 383 -8.88 4.99 -22.89
CA ASN A 383 -8.07 4.32 -21.85
C ASN A 383 -8.39 2.82 -21.68
N SER A 384 -9.14 2.25 -22.64
CA SER A 384 -9.58 0.86 -22.62
C SER A 384 -8.91 0.07 -23.74
N ASN A 385 -8.43 -1.13 -23.43
CA ASN A 385 -7.89 -2.04 -24.44
C ASN A 385 -8.99 -2.80 -25.23
N GLN A 386 -10.26 -2.51 -24.94
CA GLN A 386 -11.43 -3.04 -25.64
C GLN A 386 -12.01 -1.98 -26.58
N TRP A 387 -12.42 -2.40 -27.78
CA TRP A 387 -13.12 -1.51 -28.72
C TRP A 387 -14.37 -0.92 -28.08
N THR A 388 -14.39 0.41 -28.01
CA THR A 388 -15.44 1.19 -27.37
C THR A 388 -15.95 2.24 -28.35
N LEU A 389 -17.26 2.37 -28.45
CA LEU A 389 -17.91 3.44 -29.22
C LEU A 389 -17.76 4.78 -28.49
N PHE A 390 -17.36 5.80 -29.23
CA PHE A 390 -17.32 7.19 -28.77
C PHE A 390 -18.16 8.08 -29.68
N ASN A 391 -18.82 9.06 -29.09
CA ASN A 391 -19.37 10.21 -29.81
C ASN A 391 -18.75 11.50 -29.33
N ILE A 392 -18.32 12.32 -30.28
CA ILE A 392 -18.05 13.74 -30.05
C ILE A 392 -19.01 14.55 -30.91
N ASN A 393 -19.86 15.32 -30.25
CA ASN A 393 -20.89 16.10 -30.91
C ASN A 393 -20.49 17.57 -30.92
N THR A 394 -20.93 18.30 -31.94
CA THR A 394 -20.70 19.74 -32.09
C THR A 394 -21.81 20.37 -32.93
N LYS A 395 -21.71 21.67 -33.17
CA LYS A 395 -22.55 22.41 -34.10
C LYS A 395 -21.69 23.01 -35.21
N VAL A 396 -22.17 22.98 -36.45
CA VAL A 396 -21.56 23.72 -37.55
C VAL A 396 -21.61 25.21 -37.23
N ASN A 397 -20.47 25.88 -37.31
CA ASN A 397 -20.40 27.31 -37.04
C ASN A 397 -21.30 28.09 -38.00
N ASP A 398 -22.08 29.01 -37.43
CA ASP A 398 -23.04 29.80 -38.19
C ASP A 398 -22.45 31.16 -38.56
N TYR A 399 -21.68 31.18 -39.66
CA TYR A 399 -21.07 32.40 -40.20
C TYR A 399 -21.82 32.91 -41.43
N ASP A 400 -22.27 34.16 -41.39
CA ASP A 400 -22.89 34.83 -42.55
C ASP A 400 -21.93 34.98 -43.74
N ASP A 401 -20.61 34.98 -43.49
CA ASP A 401 -19.56 35.22 -44.49
C ASP A 401 -18.75 33.97 -44.88
N TYR A 402 -19.21 32.79 -44.45
CA TYR A 402 -18.68 31.49 -44.86
C TYR A 402 -19.76 30.41 -44.81
N ASP A 403 -20.19 29.96 -45.99
CA ASP A 403 -21.15 28.87 -46.13
C ASP A 403 -20.44 27.51 -46.24
N VAL A 404 -20.55 26.68 -45.20
CA VAL A 404 -19.94 25.35 -45.14
C VAL A 404 -20.59 24.39 -46.14
N LEU A 405 -21.85 24.59 -46.52
CA LEU A 405 -22.57 23.70 -47.45
C LEU A 405 -22.01 23.77 -48.86
N THR A 406 -21.56 24.96 -49.28
CA THR A 406 -20.99 25.16 -50.63
C THR A 406 -19.47 25.14 -50.65
N ARG A 407 -18.79 25.60 -49.59
CA ARG A 407 -17.32 25.72 -49.56
C ARG A 407 -16.61 24.54 -48.89
N GLY A 408 -17.32 23.80 -48.04
CA GLY A 408 -16.86 22.61 -47.32
C GLY A 408 -15.82 22.89 -46.24
N GLY A 409 -15.85 22.11 -45.17
CA GLY A 409 -14.81 22.08 -44.13
C GLY A 409 -13.84 20.91 -44.33
N SER A 410 -12.53 21.17 -44.31
CA SER A 410 -11.50 20.13 -44.24
C SER A 410 -11.62 19.36 -42.94
N PHE A 411 -11.87 18.05 -43.00
CA PHE A 411 -12.04 17.22 -41.81
C PHE A 411 -10.72 16.55 -41.41
N TYR A 412 -10.37 16.61 -40.13
CA TYR A 412 -9.19 15.94 -39.60
C TYR A 412 -9.40 15.48 -38.16
N ILE A 413 -8.62 14.47 -37.78
CA ILE A 413 -8.55 13.93 -36.43
C ILE A 413 -7.13 14.08 -35.91
N GLN A 414 -7.01 14.53 -34.67
CA GLN A 414 -5.79 14.69 -33.92
C GLN A 414 -5.76 13.70 -32.76
N THR A 415 -4.61 13.08 -32.57
CA THR A 415 -4.40 12.15 -31.47
C THR A 415 -3.16 12.56 -30.68
N MET A 416 -3.26 12.51 -29.34
CA MET A 416 -2.12 12.62 -28.42
C MET A 416 -2.03 11.35 -27.56
N THR A 417 -0.92 10.63 -27.65
CA THR A 417 -0.69 9.40 -26.88
C THR A 417 0.80 9.10 -26.78
N GLY A 418 1.24 8.58 -25.63
CA GLY A 418 2.55 7.90 -25.49
C GLY A 418 2.43 6.37 -25.65
N ASN A 419 1.23 5.88 -25.90
CA ASN A 419 0.84 4.48 -26.05
C ASN A 419 0.29 4.22 -27.46
N ILE A 420 -0.13 2.99 -27.75
CA ILE A 420 -0.80 2.67 -29.01
C ILE A 420 -2.30 2.95 -28.89
N VAL A 421 -2.87 3.64 -29.87
CA VAL A 421 -4.32 3.85 -30.05
C VAL A 421 -4.73 3.24 -31.39
N TYR A 422 -5.85 2.52 -31.40
CA TYR A 422 -6.50 2.07 -32.62
C TYR A 422 -7.82 2.82 -32.81
N LEU A 423 -8.14 3.17 -34.05
CA LEU A 423 -9.35 3.90 -34.44
C LEU A 423 -9.98 3.21 -35.66
N ASP A 424 -11.27 2.97 -35.61
CA ASP A 424 -12.01 2.27 -36.65
C ASP A 424 -13.48 2.72 -36.76
N ASN A 425 -14.12 2.39 -37.88
CA ASN A 425 -15.53 2.64 -38.19
C ASN A 425 -15.98 4.08 -37.88
N ILE A 426 -15.41 5.03 -38.61
CA ILE A 426 -15.70 6.46 -38.43
C ILE A 426 -16.97 6.79 -39.19
N LYS A 427 -17.98 7.32 -38.49
CA LYS A 427 -19.23 7.84 -39.07
C LYS A 427 -19.40 9.31 -38.72
N PHE A 428 -19.71 10.13 -39.71
CA PHE A 428 -19.92 11.56 -39.57
C PHE A 428 -21.26 11.97 -40.16
N GLY A 429 -22.10 12.59 -39.35
CA GLY A 429 -23.48 12.87 -39.71
C GLY A 429 -24.24 13.69 -38.67
N TYR A 430 -25.56 13.58 -38.66
CA TYR A 430 -26.42 14.34 -37.74
C TYR A 430 -26.34 13.77 -36.31
N ALA A 431 -26.35 14.66 -35.31
CA ALA A 431 -26.35 14.24 -33.92
C ALA A 431 -27.72 13.69 -33.47
N THR A 432 -27.71 12.59 -32.73
CA THR A 432 -28.90 12.06 -32.06
C THR A 432 -29.24 12.89 -30.83
N LYS A 433 -30.53 13.23 -30.66
CA LYS A 433 -31.01 13.93 -29.47
C LYS A 433 -30.89 13.03 -28.23
N ALA A 434 -30.37 13.58 -27.14
CA ALA A 434 -30.18 12.89 -25.87
C ALA A 434 -30.88 13.62 -24.70
N GLU A 435 -31.42 12.84 -23.77
CA GLU A 435 -31.89 13.29 -22.46
C GLU A 435 -31.05 12.62 -21.37
N LEU A 436 -30.45 13.40 -20.46
CA LEU A 436 -29.71 12.88 -19.32
C LEU A 436 -30.56 13.01 -18.04
N TYR A 437 -30.65 11.93 -17.27
CA TYR A 437 -31.38 11.87 -16.01
C TYR A 437 -30.40 11.61 -14.86
N ARG A 438 -30.50 12.40 -13.78
CA ARG A 438 -29.85 12.19 -12.47
C ARG A 438 -30.92 11.82 -11.45
N ASP A 439 -30.78 10.65 -10.83
CA ASP A 439 -31.73 10.07 -9.85
C ASP A 439 -33.19 10.11 -10.35
N GLY A 440 -33.38 9.84 -11.63
CA GLY A 440 -34.69 9.86 -12.29
C GLY A 440 -35.22 11.25 -12.69
N THR A 441 -34.50 12.34 -12.37
CA THR A 441 -34.84 13.71 -12.79
C THR A 441 -34.04 14.12 -14.02
N LYS A 442 -34.71 14.65 -15.05
CA LYS A 442 -34.03 15.13 -16.26
C LYS A 442 -33.20 16.38 -15.96
N VAL A 443 -31.88 16.30 -16.17
CA VAL A 443 -30.92 17.41 -15.96
C VAL A 443 -30.44 18.03 -17.26
N TYR A 444 -30.57 17.33 -18.39
CA TYR A 444 -30.17 17.84 -19.70
C TYR A 444 -31.05 17.26 -20.82
N GLU A 445 -31.28 18.06 -21.87
CA GLU A 445 -31.95 17.68 -23.13
C GLU A 445 -31.33 18.45 -24.30
N GLY A 446 -30.82 17.76 -25.32
CA GLY A 446 -30.20 18.39 -26.49
C GLY A 446 -29.39 17.44 -27.35
N PHE A 447 -28.36 17.96 -28.06
CA PHE A 447 -27.56 17.19 -29.03
C PHE A 447 -26.09 16.99 -28.65
N LEU A 448 -25.66 17.43 -27.46
CA LEU A 448 -24.35 17.10 -26.90
C LEU A 448 -24.15 15.60 -26.70
N SER A 449 -22.89 15.19 -26.54
CA SER A 449 -22.48 13.83 -26.15
C SER A 449 -21.80 13.79 -24.77
N ASP A 450 -21.86 14.89 -24.02
CA ASP A 450 -21.35 15.03 -22.67
C ASP A 450 -22.02 16.20 -21.92
N TYR A 451 -21.92 16.18 -20.58
CA TYR A 451 -22.52 17.18 -19.69
C TYR A 451 -21.74 17.29 -18.38
N ASP A 452 -21.32 18.51 -18.03
CA ASP A 452 -20.74 18.82 -16.71
C ASP A 452 -21.91 19.20 -15.77
N ASP A 453 -22.24 18.33 -14.81
CA ASP A 453 -23.35 18.52 -13.87
C ASP A 453 -22.89 19.20 -12.58
N TYR A 454 -22.77 20.52 -12.61
CA TYR A 454 -22.34 21.34 -11.48
C TYR A 454 -23.29 21.31 -10.26
N GLU A 455 -24.51 20.77 -10.39
CA GLU A 455 -25.44 20.63 -9.27
C GLU A 455 -25.26 19.30 -8.49
N ALA A 456 -24.52 18.35 -9.06
CA ALA A 456 -24.17 17.09 -8.41
C ALA A 456 -22.96 17.30 -7.51
N THR A 457 -23.14 18.04 -6.42
CA THR A 457 -22.12 18.29 -5.39
C THR A 457 -22.27 17.33 -4.22
N ASP A 458 -21.27 17.31 -3.36
CA ASP A 458 -21.34 16.58 -2.11
C ASP A 458 -22.37 17.19 -1.15
N LYS A 459 -23.15 16.35 -0.48
CA LYS A 459 -24.22 16.68 0.48
C LYS A 459 -24.22 15.72 1.67
N ALA A 460 -23.27 14.79 1.72
CA ALA A 460 -23.20 13.80 2.77
C ALA A 460 -22.38 14.36 3.92
N LYS A 461 -22.74 13.98 5.14
CA LYS A 461 -21.91 14.32 6.30
C LYS A 461 -20.62 13.47 6.24
N PRO A 462 -19.46 14.05 6.58
CA PRO A 462 -18.27 13.25 6.85
C PRO A 462 -18.47 12.37 8.08
N ASP A 463 -17.66 11.32 8.20
CA ASP A 463 -17.62 10.49 9.39
C ASP A 463 -17.24 11.33 10.62
N SER A 464 -17.73 10.91 11.80
CA SER A 464 -17.31 11.53 13.06
C SER A 464 -15.95 10.98 13.49
N VAL A 465 -15.21 11.75 14.31
CA VAL A 465 -14.02 11.23 14.99
C VAL A 465 -14.40 9.98 15.79
N SER A 466 -13.62 8.91 15.64
CA SER A 466 -13.92 7.61 16.24
C SER A 466 -13.18 7.37 17.55
N ALA A 467 -11.94 7.86 17.65
CA ALA A 467 -11.07 7.72 18.81
C ALA A 467 -10.08 8.89 18.89
N ILE A 468 -9.57 9.12 20.09
CA ILE A 468 -8.53 10.13 20.34
C ILE A 468 -7.38 9.55 21.17
N ASP A 469 -6.18 10.04 20.91
CA ASP A 469 -4.99 9.82 21.71
C ASP A 469 -4.62 11.12 22.43
N VAL A 470 -4.50 11.07 23.76
CA VAL A 470 -4.18 12.24 24.59
C VAL A 470 -2.81 12.07 25.23
N LYS A 471 -1.89 12.98 24.91
CA LYS A 471 -0.58 13.09 25.55
C LYS A 471 -0.55 14.33 26.45
N ASN A 472 0.12 14.25 27.59
CA ASN A 472 0.20 15.35 28.55
C ASN A 472 1.65 15.79 28.84
N THR A 473 1.84 17.09 29.04
CA THR A 473 2.97 17.68 29.75
C THR A 473 2.46 18.73 30.73
N GLY A 474 2.16 18.30 31.96
CA GLY A 474 1.62 19.17 33.01
C GLY A 474 0.14 19.54 32.76
N ASN A 475 -0.10 20.78 32.34
CA ASN A 475 -1.45 21.29 32.01
C ASN A 475 -1.68 21.39 30.49
N GLN A 476 -0.65 21.13 29.68
CA GLN A 476 -0.76 21.14 28.22
C GLN A 476 -1.04 19.73 27.72
N ILE A 477 -2.14 19.60 26.98
CA ILE A 477 -2.51 18.36 26.31
C ILE A 477 -2.35 18.50 24.81
N ASN A 478 -1.92 17.41 24.20
CA ASN A 478 -1.89 17.20 22.76
C ASN A 478 -2.85 16.05 22.46
N ILE A 479 -3.89 16.35 21.70
CA ILE A 479 -4.91 15.39 21.27
C ILE A 479 -4.70 15.12 19.78
N SER A 480 -4.48 13.86 19.41
CA SER A 480 -4.40 13.42 18.02
C SER A 480 -5.49 12.39 17.72
N PHE A 481 -5.92 12.30 16.48
CA PHE A 481 -6.91 11.32 16.02
C PHE A 481 -6.68 10.96 14.56
N ASP A 482 -7.29 9.87 14.09
CA ASP A 482 -7.23 9.50 12.67
C ASP A 482 -8.12 10.44 11.85
N GLU A 483 -7.67 10.81 10.65
CA GLU A 483 -8.44 11.66 9.73
C GLU A 483 -9.74 10.95 9.32
N PRO A 484 -10.92 11.52 9.64
CA PRO A 484 -12.20 10.91 9.28
C PRO A 484 -12.44 10.92 7.77
N THR A 485 -13.20 9.95 7.27
CA THR A 485 -13.47 9.82 5.83
C THR A 485 -14.66 10.69 5.42
N ASP A 486 -14.52 11.37 4.28
CA ASP A 486 -15.65 11.95 3.57
C ASP A 486 -16.36 10.87 2.75
N GLN A 487 -17.60 10.57 3.10
CA GLN A 487 -18.41 9.53 2.47
C GLN A 487 -18.92 9.96 1.08
N GLY A 488 -19.03 11.28 0.83
CA GLY A 488 -19.53 11.83 -0.41
C GLY A 488 -21.00 11.49 -0.71
N THR A 489 -21.54 12.09 -1.76
CA THR A 489 -22.92 11.86 -2.22
C THR A 489 -22.96 11.05 -3.52
N THR A 490 -23.67 9.93 -3.49
CA THR A 490 -23.84 9.06 -4.66
C THR A 490 -25.04 9.49 -5.51
N TYR A 491 -24.78 9.73 -6.79
CA TYR A 491 -25.75 10.09 -7.81
C TYR A 491 -25.85 9.00 -8.89
N ASN A 492 -27.07 8.70 -9.36
CA ASN A 492 -27.32 7.71 -10.41
C ASN A 492 -27.72 8.39 -11.72
N TYR A 493 -27.07 8.03 -12.82
CA TYR A 493 -27.28 8.64 -14.13
C TYR A 493 -27.77 7.64 -15.16
N GLN A 494 -28.65 8.11 -16.04
CA GLN A 494 -29.10 7.37 -17.22
C GLN A 494 -29.27 8.34 -18.40
N VAL A 495 -28.74 7.98 -19.57
CA VAL A 495 -28.99 8.72 -20.81
C VAL A 495 -30.05 7.99 -21.64
N LYS A 496 -30.92 8.77 -22.27
CA LYS A 496 -31.94 8.29 -23.22
C LYS A 496 -31.72 8.96 -24.56
N ALA A 497 -31.51 8.18 -25.60
CA ALA A 497 -31.44 8.70 -26.97
C ALA A 497 -32.82 8.68 -27.61
N VAL A 498 -33.21 9.80 -28.19
CA VAL A 498 -34.49 9.99 -28.90
C VAL A 498 -34.21 9.95 -30.40
N LYS A 499 -34.66 8.89 -31.06
CA LYS A 499 -34.51 8.68 -32.50
C LYS A 499 -35.44 9.61 -33.29
N HIS A 500 -35.13 9.81 -34.57
CA HIS A 500 -35.94 10.62 -35.50
C HIS A 500 -37.42 10.17 -35.60
N ASN A 501 -37.68 8.86 -35.47
CA ASN A 501 -39.03 8.29 -35.48
C ASN A 501 -39.78 8.41 -34.13
N GLY A 502 -39.16 9.00 -33.11
CA GLY A 502 -39.68 9.15 -31.76
C GLY A 502 -39.43 7.95 -30.82
N ASP A 503 -38.80 6.87 -31.28
CA ASP A 503 -38.39 5.77 -30.41
C ASP A 503 -37.28 6.23 -29.44
N VAL A 504 -37.29 5.65 -28.24
CA VAL A 504 -36.32 5.98 -27.18
C VAL A 504 -35.55 4.72 -26.79
N ILE A 505 -34.22 4.83 -26.76
CA ILE A 505 -33.30 3.80 -26.22
C ILE A 505 -32.60 4.35 -24.99
N SER A 506 -32.47 3.55 -23.93
CA SER A 506 -31.89 3.98 -22.64
C SER A 506 -30.58 3.25 -22.36
N SER A 507 -29.61 3.93 -21.76
CA SER A 507 -28.40 3.29 -21.23
C SER A 507 -28.69 2.48 -19.97
N GLU A 508 -27.70 1.70 -19.54
CA GLU A 508 -27.59 1.28 -18.15
C GLU A 508 -27.56 2.49 -17.21
N ILE A 509 -28.02 2.29 -15.97
CA ILE A 509 -27.82 3.26 -14.90
C ILE A 509 -26.36 3.16 -14.43
N LYS A 510 -25.66 4.29 -14.38
CA LYS A 510 -24.29 4.40 -13.85
C LYS A 510 -24.27 5.31 -12.63
N SER A 511 -23.54 4.92 -11.60
CA SER A 511 -23.45 5.68 -10.36
C SER A 511 -22.08 6.34 -10.21
N VAL A 512 -22.04 7.51 -9.60
CA VAL A 512 -20.82 8.21 -9.21
C VAL A 512 -21.01 8.81 -7.81
N THR A 513 -20.00 8.67 -6.95
CA THR A 513 -19.96 9.32 -5.65
C THR A 513 -19.10 10.57 -5.74
N ILE A 514 -19.65 11.70 -5.30
CA ILE A 514 -18.97 13.00 -5.30
C ILE A 514 -18.54 13.32 -3.88
N THR A 515 -17.22 13.37 -3.66
CA THR A 515 -16.61 13.80 -2.39
C THR A 515 -16.06 15.21 -2.51
N SER A 516 -16.16 15.99 -1.44
CA SER A 516 -15.60 17.34 -1.33
C SER A 516 -14.27 17.36 -0.56
N GLY A 517 -14.00 16.34 0.26
CA GLY A 517 -12.85 16.23 1.14
C GLY A 517 -13.01 17.03 2.44
N ILE A 518 -12.16 16.75 3.42
CA ILE A 518 -12.24 17.39 4.75
C ILE A 518 -11.69 18.82 4.71
N LYS A 519 -12.44 19.76 5.26
CA LYS A 519 -12.03 21.18 5.43
C LYS A 519 -11.35 21.41 6.77
N GLY A 520 -11.81 20.73 7.82
CA GLY A 520 -11.20 20.77 9.15
C GLY A 520 -12.16 20.36 10.26
N TYR A 521 -11.84 20.78 11.49
CA TYR A 521 -12.47 20.33 12.71
C TYR A 521 -12.90 21.53 13.57
N SER A 522 -14.12 21.49 14.08
CA SER A 522 -14.59 22.42 15.12
C SER A 522 -14.54 21.72 16.46
N TYR A 523 -13.98 22.36 17.49
CA TYR A 523 -13.86 21.74 18.80
C TYR A 523 -14.06 22.70 19.98
N VAL A 524 -14.58 22.15 21.08
CA VAL A 524 -14.62 22.82 22.39
C VAL A 524 -14.08 21.88 23.44
N ILE A 525 -13.27 22.40 24.37
CA ILE A 525 -12.82 21.67 25.56
C ILE A 525 -13.30 22.41 26.80
N ASP A 526 -14.16 21.78 27.59
CA ASP A 526 -14.72 22.37 28.81
C ASP A 526 -15.09 21.29 29.86
N SER A 527 -15.79 21.66 30.94
CA SER A 527 -16.21 20.74 32.00
C SER A 527 -17.63 20.18 31.83
N ASN A 528 -18.33 20.52 30.76
CA ASN A 528 -19.70 20.09 30.48
C ASN A 528 -19.70 18.92 29.47
N PRO A 529 -20.17 17.72 29.84
CA PRO A 529 -20.11 16.55 28.96
C PRO A 529 -20.92 16.66 27.66
N ASN A 530 -21.82 17.64 27.55
CA ASN A 530 -22.77 17.76 26.44
C ASN A 530 -22.60 19.04 25.61
N THR A 531 -21.45 19.71 25.67
CA THR A 531 -21.22 20.90 24.83
C THR A 531 -21.21 20.53 23.34
N ILE A 532 -21.84 21.37 22.53
CA ILE A 532 -21.89 21.24 21.07
C ILE A 532 -21.05 22.37 20.49
N PRO A 533 -19.93 22.08 19.79
CA PRO A 533 -19.13 23.10 19.11
C PRO A 533 -19.96 23.83 18.05
N ASP A 534 -19.51 25.01 17.62
CA ASP A 534 -20.13 25.67 16.46
C ASP A 534 -19.74 24.93 15.15
N ASP A 535 -20.00 25.55 14.00
CA ASP A 535 -19.64 24.99 12.69
C ASP A 535 -18.48 25.80 12.06
N ILE A 536 -17.61 26.37 12.90
CA ILE A 536 -16.41 27.11 12.50
C ILE A 536 -15.20 26.21 12.69
N VAL A 537 -14.34 26.16 11.66
CA VAL A 537 -13.11 25.36 11.70
C VAL A 537 -12.11 25.99 12.67
N ASP A 538 -11.77 25.27 13.74
CA ASP A 538 -10.76 25.64 14.74
C ASP A 538 -9.39 25.01 14.43
N ALA A 539 -9.38 23.83 13.79
CA ALA A 539 -8.17 23.10 13.39
C ALA A 539 -8.29 22.53 11.97
N THR A 540 -7.23 22.59 11.18
CA THR A 540 -7.18 22.02 9.82
C THR A 540 -6.39 20.71 9.74
N THR A 541 -5.80 20.29 10.86
CA THR A 541 -5.04 19.05 11.00
C THR A 541 -5.68 18.21 12.11
N PRO A 542 -5.56 16.88 12.08
CA PRO A 542 -6.15 15.99 13.08
C PRO A 542 -5.35 15.97 14.40
N GLU A 543 -4.96 17.17 14.86
CA GLU A 543 -4.14 17.42 16.03
C GLU A 543 -4.59 18.72 16.71
N ILE A 544 -4.80 18.67 18.02
CA ILE A 544 -5.26 19.79 18.85
C ILE A 544 -4.32 19.95 20.04
N ASN A 545 -3.74 21.14 20.19
CA ASN A 545 -2.97 21.52 21.37
C ASN A 545 -3.80 22.45 22.25
N HIS A 546 -4.00 22.08 23.51
CA HIS A 546 -4.86 22.84 24.42
C HIS A 546 -4.31 22.87 25.85
N THR A 547 -4.63 23.92 26.59
CA THR A 547 -4.31 24.01 28.03
C THR A 547 -5.55 23.72 28.84
N ILE A 548 -5.50 22.70 29.71
CA ILE A 548 -6.61 22.31 30.57
C ILE A 548 -6.33 22.63 32.04
N ASN A 549 -7.38 22.60 32.85
CA ASN A 549 -7.25 22.56 34.30
C ASN A 549 -7.33 21.09 34.77
N PRO A 550 -6.22 20.47 35.21
CA PRO A 550 -6.20 19.05 35.58
C PRO A 550 -6.97 18.74 36.87
N ASN A 551 -7.45 19.77 37.59
CA ASN A 551 -8.17 19.62 38.84
C ASN A 551 -9.70 19.52 38.67
N VAL A 552 -10.20 19.70 37.45
CA VAL A 552 -11.62 19.51 37.10
C VAL A 552 -11.74 18.45 36.02
N LYS A 553 -12.96 17.93 35.81
CA LYS A 553 -13.25 17.12 34.63
C LYS A 553 -13.15 17.99 33.38
N ASN A 554 -12.51 17.47 32.35
CA ASN A 554 -12.40 18.12 31.04
C ASN A 554 -12.97 17.15 30.00
N TYR A 555 -13.76 17.66 29.07
CA TYR A 555 -14.34 16.92 27.96
C TYR A 555 -13.92 17.59 26.66
N ILE A 556 -13.55 16.82 25.64
CA ILE A 556 -13.46 17.31 24.27
C ILE A 556 -14.75 16.99 23.52
N HIS A 557 -15.20 17.99 22.77
CA HIS A 557 -16.29 17.91 21.83
C HIS A 557 -15.74 18.29 20.47
N ILE A 558 -15.85 17.41 19.48
CA ILE A 558 -15.29 17.66 18.15
C ILE A 558 -16.25 17.25 17.04
N LYS A 559 -16.33 18.09 16.01
CA LYS A 559 -17.05 17.87 14.76
C LYS A 559 -16.07 17.91 13.60
N VAL A 560 -16.39 17.17 12.55
CA VAL A 560 -15.68 17.18 11.27
C VAL A 560 -16.51 17.97 10.27
N ILE A 561 -15.85 18.85 9.52
CA ILE A 561 -16.48 19.71 8.52
C ILE A 561 -15.80 19.44 7.18
N ASP A 562 -16.58 19.14 6.14
CA ASP A 562 -16.09 18.96 4.77
C ASP A 562 -16.00 20.30 4.01
N ASN A 563 -15.53 20.27 2.75
CA ASN A 563 -15.37 21.47 1.93
C ASN A 563 -16.70 22.09 1.46
N GLU A 564 -17.80 21.33 1.46
CA GLU A 564 -19.14 21.87 1.20
C GLU A 564 -19.79 22.46 2.47
N GLY A 565 -19.23 22.17 3.64
CA GLY A 565 -19.75 22.59 4.95
C GLY A 565 -20.73 21.60 5.57
N ASN A 566 -20.80 20.35 5.10
CA ASN A 566 -21.53 19.31 5.81
C ASN A 566 -20.76 18.93 7.09
N VAL A 567 -21.51 18.69 8.17
CA VAL A 567 -20.95 18.54 9.51
C VAL A 567 -21.30 17.17 10.07
N SER A 568 -20.30 16.46 10.60
CA SER A 568 -20.46 15.17 11.28
C SER A 568 -21.32 15.30 12.55
N ASP A 569 -21.70 14.17 13.14
CA ASP A 569 -22.19 14.17 14.52
C ASP A 569 -21.03 14.51 15.48
N VAL A 570 -21.35 14.96 16.69
CA VAL A 570 -20.34 15.39 17.67
C VAL A 570 -19.74 14.17 18.37
N PHE A 571 -18.41 14.07 18.37
CA PHE A 571 -17.69 13.12 19.23
C PHE A 571 -17.44 13.76 20.60
N HIS A 572 -17.88 13.09 21.66
CA HIS A 572 -17.73 13.51 23.05
C HIS A 572 -16.78 12.56 23.80
N GLN A 573 -15.78 13.11 24.48
CA GLN A 573 -14.84 12.29 25.27
C GLN A 573 -14.35 12.99 26.52
N GLU A 574 -14.47 12.35 27.69
CA GLU A 574 -13.78 12.78 28.92
C GLU A 574 -12.26 12.61 28.77
N ILE A 575 -11.50 13.63 29.13
CA ILE A 575 -10.04 13.62 29.12
C ILE A 575 -9.57 13.22 30.52
N GLY A 576 -9.44 11.92 30.75
CA GLY A 576 -8.82 11.35 31.94
C GLY A 576 -7.31 11.23 31.77
N ILE A 577 -6.51 11.94 32.55
CA ILE A 577 -5.05 11.81 32.49
C ILE A 577 -4.55 11.12 33.76
N PRO A 578 -3.87 9.96 33.64
CA PRO A 578 -3.31 9.30 34.81
C PRO A 578 -2.15 10.12 35.38
N VAL A 579 -2.03 10.19 36.70
CA VAL A 579 -0.89 10.83 37.38
C VAL A 579 -0.06 9.77 38.06
N LEU A 580 1.16 9.52 37.57
CA LEU A 580 2.06 8.47 38.05
C LEU A 580 3.04 8.99 39.11
N THR A 581 3.24 8.16 40.14
CA THR A 581 4.31 8.28 41.13
C THR A 581 5.18 7.02 41.14
N ALA A 582 6.48 7.19 41.37
CA ALA A 582 7.45 6.09 41.48
C ALA A 582 8.23 6.22 42.79
N MET A 583 8.22 5.19 43.63
CA MET A 583 8.82 5.19 44.96
C MET A 583 9.76 3.98 45.12
N PRO A 584 11.09 4.18 45.24
CA PRO A 584 12.01 3.05 45.38
C PRO A 584 11.89 2.37 46.75
N VAL A 585 11.87 1.03 46.75
CA VAL A 585 11.87 0.19 47.96
C VAL A 585 13.23 -0.50 48.08
N HIS A 586 14.21 0.27 48.56
CA HIS A 586 15.63 -0.11 48.60
C HIS A 586 15.94 -1.49 49.18
N ALA A 587 15.31 -1.84 50.31
CA ALA A 587 15.61 -3.09 51.03
C ALA A 587 15.16 -4.35 50.27
N GLU A 588 14.18 -4.21 49.38
CA GLU A 588 13.57 -5.32 48.62
C GLU A 588 13.90 -5.24 47.12
N ASP A 589 14.69 -4.25 46.71
CA ASP A 589 15.24 -4.08 45.37
C ASP A 589 14.19 -4.00 44.25
N TYR A 590 13.17 -3.16 44.45
CA TYR A 590 12.15 -2.83 43.44
C TYR A 590 11.67 -1.38 43.54
N ILE A 591 10.82 -0.96 42.61
CA ILE A 591 10.17 0.35 42.60
C ILE A 591 8.65 0.20 42.70
N HIS A 592 8.04 0.75 43.73
CA HIS A 592 6.58 0.82 43.86
C HIS A 592 6.03 1.92 42.95
N LEU A 593 5.07 1.55 42.11
CA LEU A 593 4.39 2.45 41.19
C LEU A 593 2.92 2.58 41.60
N GLU A 594 2.43 3.81 41.64
CA GLU A 594 1.02 4.11 41.89
C GLU A 594 0.58 5.28 41.01
N TRP A 595 -0.58 5.15 40.38
CA TRP A 595 -1.19 6.21 39.61
C TRP A 595 -2.65 6.43 39.94
N ASP A 596 -3.11 7.68 39.79
CA ASP A 596 -4.52 8.05 39.95
C ASP A 596 -5.14 8.32 38.58
N MET A 597 -6.28 7.70 38.29
CA MET A 597 -7.04 7.91 37.06
C MET A 597 -8.40 8.53 37.39
N LYS A 598 -8.57 9.80 37.03
CA LYS A 598 -9.77 10.58 37.37
C LYS A 598 -11.00 10.27 36.52
N ASP A 599 -10.81 9.74 35.31
CA ASP A 599 -11.94 9.34 34.46
C ASP A 599 -12.48 8.00 34.95
N ASP A 600 -13.62 8.08 35.64
CA ASP A 600 -14.40 6.96 36.16
C ASP A 600 -15.54 6.54 35.22
N SER A 601 -15.68 7.18 34.06
CA SER A 601 -16.73 6.87 33.08
C SER A 601 -16.42 5.61 32.26
N LYS A 602 -15.16 5.17 32.26
CA LYS A 602 -14.67 4.03 31.48
C LYS A 602 -13.82 3.09 32.32
N GLN A 603 -13.81 1.83 31.92
CA GLN A 603 -12.84 0.86 32.42
C GLN A 603 -11.57 0.96 31.58
N TYR A 604 -10.48 1.34 32.24
CA TYR A 604 -9.15 1.42 31.63
C TYR A 604 -8.35 0.16 31.90
N THR A 605 -7.56 -0.24 30.91
CA THR A 605 -6.42 -1.15 31.08
C THR A 605 -5.14 -0.38 30.88
N TYR A 606 -4.13 -0.68 31.66
CA TYR A 606 -2.87 0.06 31.71
C TYR A 606 -1.70 -0.80 31.26
N MET A 607 -0.79 -0.17 30.54
CA MET A 607 0.58 -0.62 30.34
C MET A 607 1.51 0.37 31.01
N VAL A 608 2.61 -0.11 31.58
CA VAL A 608 3.66 0.73 32.15
C VAL A 608 4.91 0.55 31.33
N TYR A 609 5.58 1.67 31.07
CA TYR A 609 6.81 1.77 30.31
C TYR A 609 7.90 2.31 31.19
N LYS A 610 9.08 1.70 31.11
CA LYS A 610 10.27 2.01 31.87
C LYS A 610 11.46 2.22 30.94
N LYS A 611 12.40 3.05 31.37
CA LYS A 611 13.73 3.18 30.78
C LYS A 611 14.78 3.41 31.87
N ALA A 612 15.94 2.78 31.78
CA ALA A 612 17.08 3.08 32.65
C ALA A 612 17.81 4.36 32.20
N GLU A 613 18.52 5.01 33.11
CA GLU A 613 19.36 6.16 32.77
C GLU A 613 20.44 5.79 31.74
N GLY A 614 20.49 6.53 30.63
CA GLY A 614 21.42 6.30 29.52
C GLY A 614 20.83 5.51 28.34
N GLU A 615 19.73 4.78 28.53
CA GLU A 615 19.02 4.12 27.43
C GLU A 615 18.29 5.15 26.55
N SER A 616 18.05 4.86 25.27
CA SER A 616 17.33 5.76 24.36
C SER A 616 15.81 5.53 24.38
N GLU A 617 15.37 4.27 24.43
CA GLU A 617 13.98 3.86 24.25
C GLU A 617 13.32 3.38 25.55
N TYR A 618 12.01 3.60 25.68
CA TYR A 618 11.22 2.99 26.75
C TYR A 618 10.74 1.60 26.34
N GLN A 619 10.73 0.67 27.30
CA GLN A 619 10.13 -0.66 27.12
C GLN A 619 9.04 -0.90 28.16
N SER A 620 8.05 -1.69 27.79
CA SER A 620 6.99 -2.09 28.72
C SER A 620 7.50 -3.10 29.75
N ILE A 621 6.82 -3.17 30.91
CA ILE A 621 7.21 -4.02 32.04
C ILE A 621 6.08 -4.99 32.46
N PRO A 622 6.40 -6.13 33.10
CA PRO A 622 5.43 -7.07 33.65
C PRO A 622 4.58 -6.46 34.78
N LEU A 623 3.27 -6.69 34.72
CA LEU A 623 2.29 -6.08 35.62
C LEU A 623 1.42 -7.10 36.38
N LYS A 624 1.65 -8.41 36.19
CA LYS A 624 0.85 -9.48 36.80
C LYS A 624 1.70 -10.48 37.56
N ASP A 625 1.20 -10.87 38.73
CA ASP A 625 1.75 -11.93 39.57
C ASP A 625 1.16 -13.31 39.25
N ARG A 626 -0.04 -13.35 38.67
CA ARG A 626 -0.74 -14.55 38.20
C ARG A 626 -1.16 -14.36 36.74
N ILE A 627 -0.84 -15.34 35.91
CA ILE A 627 -0.99 -15.22 34.46
C ILE A 627 -1.70 -16.43 33.88
N LYS A 628 -2.55 -16.19 32.88
CA LYS A 628 -3.18 -17.23 32.09
C LYS A 628 -2.55 -17.28 30.70
N VAL A 629 -2.07 -18.45 30.32
CA VAL A 629 -1.26 -18.66 29.11
C VAL A 629 -1.97 -19.65 28.18
N LEU A 630 -1.95 -19.36 26.88
CA LEU A 630 -2.34 -20.29 25.83
C LEU A 630 -1.09 -20.74 25.06
N GLU A 631 -0.80 -22.03 25.09
CA GLU A 631 0.18 -22.65 24.20
C GLU A 631 -0.51 -23.06 22.89
N VAL A 632 -0.05 -22.50 21.78
CA VAL A 632 -0.42 -22.92 20.44
C VAL A 632 0.71 -23.77 19.86
N TYR A 633 0.58 -25.08 20.02
CA TYR A 633 1.65 -26.02 19.68
C TYR A 633 1.51 -26.60 18.27
N PRO A 634 2.61 -26.74 17.52
CA PRO A 634 2.60 -27.26 16.15
C PRO A 634 2.66 -28.80 16.09
N TYR A 635 3.34 -29.46 17.04
CA TYR A 635 3.51 -30.91 17.06
C TYR A 635 3.00 -31.56 18.34
N THR A 636 3.63 -31.25 19.47
CA THR A 636 3.19 -31.71 20.79
C THR A 636 3.22 -30.56 21.79
N SER A 637 2.30 -30.60 22.76
CA SER A 637 2.31 -29.67 23.89
C SER A 637 3.41 -30.06 24.86
N VAL A 638 4.17 -29.06 25.32
CA VAL A 638 5.25 -29.21 26.30
C VAL A 638 5.14 -28.17 27.42
N LEU A 639 4.58 -27.00 27.12
CA LEU A 639 4.59 -25.87 28.04
C LEU A 639 3.85 -26.15 29.34
N LYS A 640 2.75 -26.92 29.28
CA LYS A 640 1.95 -27.21 30.46
C LYS A 640 2.78 -27.89 31.55
N GLU A 641 3.59 -28.88 31.20
CA GLU A 641 4.48 -29.58 32.15
C GLU A 641 5.51 -28.64 32.76
N TRP A 642 6.11 -27.75 31.95
CA TRP A 642 7.08 -26.77 32.42
C TRP A 642 6.43 -25.77 33.40
N THR A 643 5.22 -25.30 33.09
CA THR A 643 4.48 -24.36 33.93
C THR A 643 3.96 -25.01 35.22
N ASP A 644 3.56 -26.28 35.19
CA ASP A 644 3.16 -27.02 36.40
C ASP A 644 4.38 -27.25 37.32
N THR A 645 5.57 -27.47 36.75
CA THR A 645 6.81 -27.73 37.49
C THR A 645 7.46 -26.44 38.03
N TYR A 646 7.64 -25.43 37.18
CA TYR A 646 8.43 -24.24 37.47
C TYR A 646 7.60 -22.96 37.59
N GLY A 647 6.32 -22.96 37.25
CA GLY A 647 5.43 -21.78 37.26
C GLY A 647 4.95 -21.33 38.65
N GLN A 648 5.47 -21.91 39.73
CA GLN A 648 5.16 -21.57 41.13
C GLN A 648 3.66 -21.60 41.52
N GLY A 649 2.82 -22.32 40.77
CA GLY A 649 1.36 -22.29 40.95
C GLY A 649 0.70 -20.94 40.64
N LYS A 650 1.41 -20.06 39.92
CA LYS A 650 0.98 -18.73 39.50
C LYS A 650 0.62 -18.66 38.01
N ILE A 651 0.97 -19.68 37.24
CA ILE A 651 0.66 -19.79 35.80
C ILE A 651 -0.43 -20.84 35.60
N THR A 652 -1.48 -20.48 34.87
CA THR A 652 -2.46 -21.45 34.34
C THR A 652 -2.27 -21.58 32.84
N THR A 653 -2.01 -22.80 32.35
CA THR A 653 -1.70 -23.04 30.94
C THR A 653 -2.76 -23.94 30.31
N ASP A 654 -3.38 -23.44 29.24
CA ASP A 654 -4.18 -24.22 28.31
C ASP A 654 -3.36 -24.44 27.03
N SER A 655 -3.61 -25.55 26.32
CA SER A 655 -2.86 -25.90 25.10
C SER A 655 -3.81 -26.30 23.97
N VAL A 656 -3.56 -25.79 22.76
CA VAL A 656 -4.30 -26.12 21.55
C VAL A 656 -3.35 -26.34 20.38
N THR A 657 -3.73 -27.21 19.43
CA THR A 657 -2.99 -27.32 18.18
C THR A 657 -3.14 -26.04 17.36
N ILE A 658 -2.14 -25.71 16.56
CA ILE A 658 -2.20 -24.55 15.64
C ILE A 658 -3.38 -24.64 14.65
N GLU A 659 -3.80 -25.84 14.23
CA GLU A 659 -5.01 -25.99 13.40
C GLU A 659 -6.29 -25.59 14.14
N ASN A 660 -6.44 -25.99 15.39
CA ASN A 660 -7.60 -25.62 16.21
C ASN A 660 -7.59 -24.12 16.54
N PHE A 661 -6.39 -23.57 16.76
CA PHE A 661 -6.22 -22.13 16.90
C PHE A 661 -6.66 -21.40 15.63
N ASN A 662 -6.21 -21.85 14.46
CA ASN A 662 -6.58 -21.26 13.18
C ASN A 662 -8.08 -21.34 12.87
N ALA A 663 -8.77 -22.35 13.41
CA ALA A 663 -10.23 -22.46 13.31
C ALA A 663 -10.98 -21.49 14.24
N ASN A 664 -10.35 -21.03 15.34
CA ASN A 664 -10.94 -20.09 16.30
C ASN A 664 -9.87 -19.15 16.90
N PRO A 665 -9.36 -18.16 16.15
CA PRO A 665 -8.29 -17.30 16.65
C PRO A 665 -8.77 -16.33 17.75
N THR A 666 -10.07 -16.01 17.82
CA THR A 666 -10.61 -15.08 18.82
C THR A 666 -10.54 -15.59 20.27
N GLN A 667 -10.23 -16.86 20.49
CA GLN A 667 -10.06 -17.41 21.83
C GLN A 667 -8.90 -16.78 22.62
N ILE A 668 -7.92 -16.16 21.94
CA ILE A 668 -6.76 -15.50 22.56
C ILE A 668 -7.17 -14.46 23.61
N TRP A 669 -8.31 -13.79 23.44
CA TRP A 669 -8.77 -12.72 24.34
C TRP A 669 -9.10 -13.19 25.76
N ASN A 670 -9.12 -14.50 26.01
CA ASN A 670 -9.28 -15.11 27.34
C ASN A 670 -7.95 -15.31 28.09
N TYR A 671 -6.83 -14.88 27.51
CA TYR A 671 -5.47 -15.14 28.01
C TYR A 671 -4.67 -13.84 28.11
N ASP A 672 -3.64 -13.87 28.95
CA ASP A 672 -2.69 -12.77 29.15
C ASP A 672 -1.51 -12.87 28.19
N VAL A 673 -1.05 -14.10 27.95
CA VAL A 673 0.11 -14.41 27.10
C VAL A 673 -0.24 -15.57 26.16
N ILE A 674 0.17 -15.45 24.90
CA ILE A 674 0.10 -16.54 23.91
C ILE A 674 1.52 -16.99 23.57
N VAL A 675 1.73 -18.31 23.51
CA VAL A 675 3.00 -18.91 23.12
C VAL A 675 2.80 -19.68 21.84
N PHE A 676 3.60 -19.38 20.81
CA PHE A 676 3.57 -20.11 19.55
C PHE A 676 4.82 -20.96 19.39
N GLY A 677 4.64 -22.23 19.03
CA GLY A 677 5.77 -23.06 18.63
C GLY A 677 6.59 -23.60 19.80
N PHE A 678 7.71 -24.19 19.42
CA PHE A 678 8.90 -24.64 20.15
C PHE A 678 9.53 -25.76 19.31
N SER A 679 8.71 -26.55 18.61
CA SER A 679 9.17 -27.63 17.75
C SER A 679 9.97 -27.15 16.54
N ASP A 680 10.95 -27.96 16.15
CA ASP A 680 11.81 -27.77 14.96
C ASP A 680 11.01 -27.40 13.71
N GLY A 681 11.46 -26.37 12.99
CA GLY A 681 10.80 -25.85 11.79
C GLY A 681 9.32 -25.50 12.01
N ASN A 682 8.90 -25.20 13.24
CA ASN A 682 7.50 -25.10 13.68
C ASN A 682 6.61 -26.24 13.12
N SER A 683 7.20 -27.43 12.92
CA SER A 683 6.61 -28.60 12.23
C SER A 683 5.94 -28.30 10.88
N GLY A 684 6.39 -27.27 10.17
CA GLY A 684 5.86 -26.84 8.88
C GLY A 684 4.47 -26.21 8.93
N LYS A 685 3.99 -25.78 10.11
CA LYS A 685 2.64 -25.21 10.30
C LYS A 685 2.65 -23.71 10.48
N ASP A 686 1.75 -23.00 9.80
CA ASP A 686 1.65 -21.53 9.82
C ASP A 686 0.28 -21.07 10.35
N LEU A 687 0.19 -19.79 10.68
CA LEU A 687 -1.08 -19.09 10.90
C LEU A 687 -1.87 -18.96 9.60
N THR A 688 -3.18 -18.83 9.69
CA THR A 688 -3.98 -18.25 8.59
C THR A 688 -3.82 -16.72 8.56
N SER A 689 -4.21 -16.08 7.46
CA SER A 689 -4.24 -14.61 7.39
C SER A 689 -5.15 -13.99 8.45
N THR A 690 -6.26 -14.65 8.77
CA THR A 690 -7.20 -14.20 9.82
C THR A 690 -6.57 -14.32 11.20
N SER A 691 -5.92 -15.46 11.50
CA SER A 691 -5.24 -15.66 12.78
C SER A 691 -4.10 -14.67 12.99
N ALA A 692 -3.28 -14.42 11.95
CA ALA A 692 -2.20 -13.44 12.05
C ALA A 692 -2.72 -12.01 12.28
N ALA A 693 -3.80 -11.61 11.60
CA ALA A 693 -4.44 -10.31 11.84
C ALA A 693 -4.97 -10.19 13.28
N GLU A 694 -5.52 -11.27 13.84
CA GLU A 694 -6.04 -11.29 15.21
C GLU A 694 -4.92 -11.26 16.25
N VAL A 695 -3.83 -12.01 16.03
CA VAL A 695 -2.61 -11.96 16.88
C VAL A 695 -1.99 -10.56 16.85
N LYS A 696 -1.96 -9.90 15.68
CA LYS A 696 -1.50 -8.50 15.58
C LYS A 696 -2.32 -7.57 16.47
N LYS A 697 -3.67 -7.64 16.43
CA LYS A 697 -4.53 -6.86 17.33
C LYS A 697 -4.27 -7.17 18.79
N PHE A 698 -4.02 -8.43 19.12
CA PHE A 698 -3.72 -8.86 20.49
C PHE A 698 -2.42 -8.25 21.00
N ILE A 699 -1.35 -8.29 20.21
CA ILE A 699 -0.07 -7.61 20.52
C ILE A 699 -0.30 -6.10 20.66
N GLN A 700 -1.01 -5.47 19.73
CA GLN A 700 -1.29 -4.02 19.77
C GLN A 700 -2.20 -3.59 20.93
N SER A 701 -2.91 -4.53 21.55
CA SER A 701 -3.66 -4.30 22.80
C SER A 701 -2.80 -4.33 24.05
N GLY A 702 -1.50 -4.60 23.91
CA GLY A 702 -0.53 -4.70 25.01
C GLY A 702 -0.32 -6.10 25.57
N ARG A 703 -1.06 -7.11 25.08
CA ARG A 703 -0.99 -8.48 25.61
C ARG A 703 0.20 -9.25 25.05
N GLY A 704 0.74 -10.15 25.87
CA GLY A 704 2.04 -10.79 25.63
C GLY A 704 2.03 -11.85 24.54
N VAL A 705 3.05 -11.88 23.69
CA VAL A 705 3.28 -13.00 22.75
C VAL A 705 4.72 -13.50 22.82
N LEU A 706 4.88 -14.82 23.00
CA LEU A 706 6.15 -15.52 22.88
C LEU A 706 6.19 -16.28 21.56
N PHE A 707 7.12 -15.91 20.70
CA PHE A 707 7.47 -16.64 19.49
C PHE A 707 8.59 -17.64 19.81
N GLY A 708 8.25 -18.92 19.81
CA GLY A 708 9.20 -20.02 19.97
C GLY A 708 10.00 -20.28 18.69
N HIS A 709 10.82 -21.34 18.74
CA HIS A 709 11.77 -21.69 17.69
C HIS A 709 11.12 -21.84 16.30
N ASP A 710 11.78 -21.27 15.29
CA ASP A 710 11.38 -21.26 13.87
C ASP A 710 9.98 -20.70 13.53
N THR A 711 9.36 -19.92 14.42
CA THR A 711 8.08 -19.24 14.12
C THR A 711 8.28 -18.01 13.23
N LEU A 712 9.16 -17.08 13.62
CA LEU A 712 9.53 -15.90 12.83
C LEU A 712 10.74 -16.20 11.93
N ALA A 713 10.61 -17.15 11.01
CA ALA A 713 11.68 -17.58 10.12
C ALA A 713 11.26 -17.56 8.64
N LYS A 714 12.22 -17.34 7.73
CA LYS A 714 11.97 -17.28 6.28
C LYS A 714 12.00 -18.68 5.66
N TRP A 715 10.85 -19.34 5.53
CA TRP A 715 10.67 -20.50 4.63
C TRP A 715 9.58 -20.26 3.61
N SER A 716 9.64 -20.94 2.46
CA SER A 716 8.64 -20.83 1.37
C SER A 716 7.20 -21.18 1.77
N LYS A 717 6.99 -21.74 2.97
CA LYS A 717 5.68 -22.12 3.52
C LYS A 717 5.19 -21.22 4.66
N PHE A 718 6.02 -20.32 5.21
CA PHE A 718 5.64 -19.40 6.29
C PHE A 718 5.37 -18.01 5.74
N ILE A 719 4.09 -17.71 5.51
CA ILE A 719 3.61 -16.46 4.90
C ILE A 719 3.00 -15.54 5.96
N ASN A 720 2.45 -16.09 7.05
CA ASN A 720 1.65 -15.31 8.00
C ASN A 720 2.37 -14.99 9.31
N PHE A 721 3.18 -15.90 9.87
CA PHE A 721 4.04 -15.54 11.00
C PHE A 721 5.02 -14.41 10.67
N VAL A 722 5.63 -14.43 9.48
CA VAL A 722 6.59 -13.40 9.05
C VAL A 722 6.00 -11.98 9.01
N LYS A 723 4.67 -11.84 8.88
CA LYS A 723 3.97 -10.55 8.93
C LYS A 723 3.92 -9.94 10.34
N LEU A 724 4.29 -10.72 11.36
CA LEU A 724 4.34 -10.29 12.76
C LEU A 724 5.77 -9.94 13.21
N ALA A 725 6.79 -10.09 12.34
CA ALA A 725 8.18 -9.80 12.68
C ALA A 725 8.40 -8.33 13.07
N ASP A 726 7.68 -7.40 12.43
CA ASP A 726 7.74 -5.96 12.76
C ASP A 726 7.24 -5.68 14.17
N GLU A 727 6.23 -6.42 14.65
CA GLU A 727 5.70 -6.28 16.02
C GLU A 727 6.74 -6.75 17.07
N ALA A 728 7.63 -7.67 16.69
CA ALA A 728 8.77 -8.11 17.49
C ALA A 728 10.04 -7.27 17.26
N ASN A 729 10.02 -6.24 16.39
CA ASN A 729 11.22 -5.50 15.97
C ASN A 729 12.35 -6.43 15.46
N VAL A 730 11.97 -7.39 14.62
CA VAL A 730 12.87 -8.34 13.95
C VAL A 730 12.86 -8.07 12.45
N GLU A 731 14.02 -7.79 11.88
CA GLU A 731 14.18 -7.72 10.42
C GLU A 731 14.52 -9.10 9.87
N LEU A 732 13.79 -9.54 8.84
CA LEU A 732 14.07 -10.82 8.17
C LEU A 732 14.96 -10.61 6.94
N TYR A 733 16.12 -11.25 6.94
CA TYR A 733 17.15 -11.09 5.90
C TYR A 733 16.67 -11.67 4.54
N GLY A 734 16.89 -10.91 3.46
CA GLY A 734 16.60 -11.36 2.08
C GLY A 734 15.12 -11.34 1.67
N LEU A 735 14.30 -10.47 2.26
CA LEU A 735 12.96 -10.12 1.77
C LEU A 735 12.96 -8.67 1.26
N GLY A 736 12.50 -8.46 0.02
CA GLY A 736 12.08 -7.13 -0.42
C GLY A 736 10.82 -6.69 0.33
N ARG A 737 10.43 -5.41 0.23
CA ARG A 737 9.26 -4.84 0.96
C ARG A 737 7.91 -5.51 0.64
N ASP A 738 7.85 -6.40 -0.34
CA ASP A 738 6.69 -7.24 -0.62
C ASP A 738 6.90 -8.64 -0.06
N TYR A 739 6.10 -9.01 0.96
CA TYR A 739 6.04 -10.32 1.61
C TYR A 739 5.57 -11.48 0.67
N GLY A 740 5.82 -11.40 -0.64
CA GLY A 740 5.19 -12.22 -1.68
C GLY A 740 6.10 -12.89 -2.71
N THR A 741 7.40 -12.61 -2.76
CA THR A 741 8.31 -13.26 -3.73
C THR A 741 9.61 -13.74 -3.06
N PRO A 742 9.87 -15.06 -2.98
CA PRO A 742 11.14 -15.59 -2.50
C PRO A 742 12.26 -15.24 -3.50
N GLN A 743 13.33 -14.57 -3.05
CA GLN A 743 14.60 -14.55 -3.77
C GLN A 743 15.37 -15.83 -3.40
N GLU A 744 15.75 -16.61 -4.42
CA GLU A 744 16.45 -17.90 -4.29
C GLU A 744 17.93 -17.73 -3.92
N SER A 745 18.34 -18.25 -2.76
CA SER A 745 19.47 -19.18 -2.51
C SER A 745 19.47 -19.48 -0.99
N TRP A 746 19.76 -20.73 -0.57
CA TRP A 746 19.91 -21.07 0.86
C TRP A 746 21.25 -20.56 1.45
N GLU A 747 22.11 -19.99 0.62
CA GLU A 747 23.51 -19.69 0.92
C GLU A 747 23.71 -18.26 1.48
N ASP A 748 22.66 -17.43 1.50
CA ASP A 748 22.72 -16.02 1.91
C ASP A 748 21.99 -15.69 3.23
N VAL A 749 21.63 -16.69 4.03
CA VAL A 749 20.87 -16.49 5.28
C VAL A 749 21.83 -16.52 6.49
N PRO A 750 21.77 -15.58 7.44
CA PRO A 750 22.53 -15.69 8.68
C PRO A 750 21.90 -16.74 9.60
N TRP A 751 22.59 -17.86 9.80
CA TRP A 751 22.26 -18.88 10.80
C TRP A 751 23.31 -18.84 11.89
N VAL A 752 22.89 -18.68 13.14
CA VAL A 752 23.77 -18.73 14.30
C VAL A 752 23.22 -19.78 15.26
N GLY A 753 24.02 -20.77 15.64
CA GLY A 753 23.55 -21.86 16.50
C GLY A 753 24.67 -22.60 17.20
N GLY A 754 24.29 -23.41 18.19
CA GLY A 754 25.21 -24.18 19.02
C GLY A 754 24.50 -24.81 20.22
N GLU A 755 25.29 -25.42 21.10
CA GLU A 755 24.84 -26.11 22.33
C GLU A 755 25.12 -25.30 23.61
N LYS A 756 25.59 -24.06 23.46
CA LYS A 756 25.91 -23.19 24.60
C LYS A 756 25.46 -21.76 24.35
N ILE A 757 24.92 -21.17 25.41
CA ILE A 757 24.51 -19.77 25.43
C ILE A 757 25.11 -19.04 26.61
N LYS A 758 25.43 -17.77 26.42
CA LYS A 758 26.01 -16.89 27.43
C LYS A 758 25.02 -15.81 27.81
N ILE A 759 24.90 -15.55 29.11
CA ILE A 759 24.07 -14.47 29.64
C ILE A 759 24.76 -13.14 29.35
N THR A 760 24.11 -12.25 28.61
CA THR A 760 24.66 -10.93 28.25
C THR A 760 24.12 -9.80 29.12
N ARG A 761 22.99 -10.02 29.81
CA ARG A 761 22.29 -9.00 30.61
C ARG A 761 21.79 -9.53 31.95
N LYS A 762 21.88 -8.68 32.98
CA LYS A 762 21.25 -8.91 34.29
C LYS A 762 19.90 -8.18 34.33
N GLY A 763 18.87 -8.83 34.85
CA GLY A 763 17.55 -8.22 35.01
C GLY A 763 16.45 -9.26 35.23
N PHE A 764 15.19 -8.85 35.02
CA PHE A 764 14.02 -9.67 35.34
C PHE A 764 14.07 -11.07 34.72
N LEU A 765 14.39 -11.17 33.41
CA LEU A 765 14.42 -12.46 32.69
C LEU A 765 15.49 -13.43 33.22
N THR A 766 16.56 -12.93 33.86
CA THR A 766 17.63 -13.77 34.43
C THR A 766 17.52 -13.95 35.95
N ASN A 767 16.60 -13.25 36.62
CA ASN A 767 16.47 -13.23 38.08
C ASN A 767 15.10 -13.66 38.63
N TYR A 768 14.00 -13.55 37.88
CA TYR A 768 12.66 -13.80 38.40
C TYR A 768 11.75 -14.61 37.47
N PRO A 769 11.00 -15.61 38.00
CA PRO A 769 11.06 -16.10 39.38
C PRO A 769 12.31 -16.94 39.69
N TRP A 770 13.07 -17.35 38.68
CA TRP A 770 14.26 -18.19 38.84
C TRP A 770 15.52 -17.41 38.51
N LYS A 771 16.52 -17.49 39.41
CA LYS A 771 17.87 -17.04 39.11
C LYS A 771 18.52 -18.02 38.14
N ILE A 772 18.84 -17.53 36.94
CA ILE A 772 19.43 -18.32 35.85
C ILE A 772 20.96 -18.32 35.94
N GLY A 773 21.56 -17.14 36.13
CA GLY A 773 23.02 -16.96 36.23
C GLY A 773 23.39 -15.48 36.24
N ASN A 774 24.68 -15.17 36.33
CA ASN A 774 25.21 -13.81 36.21
C ASN A 774 25.64 -13.51 34.77
N VAL A 775 25.85 -12.23 34.45
CA VAL A 775 26.40 -11.83 33.14
C VAL A 775 27.77 -12.48 32.94
N GLY A 776 27.94 -13.12 31.78
CA GLY A 776 29.14 -13.88 31.42
C GLY A 776 29.04 -15.39 31.69
N ASP A 777 28.12 -15.83 32.57
CA ASP A 777 27.89 -17.26 32.81
C ASP A 777 27.35 -17.93 31.54
N THR A 778 27.75 -19.18 31.31
CA THR A 778 27.32 -20.01 30.17
C THR A 778 26.40 -21.13 30.62
N LEU A 779 25.37 -21.41 29.84
CA LEU A 779 24.44 -22.53 30.04
C LEU A 779 24.62 -23.55 28.91
N ASP A 780 24.62 -24.83 29.28
CA ASP A 780 24.54 -25.93 28.32
C ASP A 780 23.07 -26.15 27.92
N ILE A 781 22.83 -26.22 26.61
CA ILE A 781 21.52 -26.43 26.00
C ILE A 781 21.59 -27.51 24.93
N PRO A 782 20.47 -28.16 24.55
CA PRO A 782 20.44 -28.94 23.32
C PRO A 782 20.70 -28.01 22.14
N PHE A 783 21.26 -28.56 21.05
CA PHE A 783 21.52 -27.77 19.86
C PHE A 783 20.27 -27.02 19.40
N THR A 784 20.41 -25.72 19.14
CA THR A 784 19.40 -24.89 18.48
C THR A 784 20.08 -23.74 17.75
N HIS A 785 19.31 -22.99 16.98
CA HIS A 785 19.81 -21.95 16.09
C HIS A 785 18.79 -20.84 15.85
N THR A 786 19.29 -19.71 15.37
CA THR A 786 18.51 -18.66 14.70
C THR A 786 18.39 -19.00 13.21
N ASN A 787 17.45 -18.35 12.51
CA ASN A 787 17.19 -18.56 11.09
C ASN A 787 16.64 -17.28 10.45
N SER A 788 17.48 -16.59 9.67
CA SER A 788 17.11 -15.39 8.88
C SER A 788 16.76 -14.13 9.67
N GLN A 789 16.90 -14.11 10.99
CA GLN A 789 16.51 -12.97 11.82
C GLN A 789 17.67 -12.02 12.08
N ILE A 790 17.37 -10.71 12.10
CA ILE A 790 18.19 -9.65 12.66
C ILE A 790 17.37 -8.99 13.77
N PHE A 791 17.75 -9.26 15.02
CA PHE A 791 17.06 -8.81 16.23
C PHE A 791 17.51 -7.42 16.62
N LYS A 792 16.58 -6.47 16.79
CA LYS A 792 16.88 -5.05 17.10
C LYS A 792 16.40 -4.61 18.49
N GLY A 793 15.93 -5.55 19.30
CA GLY A 793 15.56 -5.29 20.69
C GLY A 793 16.63 -5.76 21.67
N ASP A 794 16.21 -6.06 22.90
CA ASP A 794 17.13 -6.48 23.94
C ASP A 794 17.52 -7.94 23.80
N ILE A 795 18.82 -8.18 23.71
CA ILE A 795 19.40 -9.52 23.64
C ILE A 795 19.85 -9.91 25.04
N TRP A 796 19.21 -10.93 25.62
CA TRP A 796 19.46 -11.38 26.99
C TRP A 796 20.45 -12.55 27.07
N LEU A 797 20.42 -13.42 26.06
CA LEU A 797 21.32 -14.55 25.90
C LEU A 797 21.74 -14.68 24.44
N GLU A 798 23.01 -14.94 24.20
CA GLU A 798 23.61 -15.13 22.88
C GLU A 798 24.29 -16.50 22.78
N PHE A 799 24.39 -17.06 21.57
CA PHE A 799 25.14 -18.30 21.35
C PHE A 799 26.65 -18.05 21.50
N VAL A 800 27.33 -19.02 22.13
CA VAL A 800 28.79 -19.13 22.21
C VAL A 800 29.23 -20.51 21.74
N ASP A 801 30.51 -20.68 21.42
CA ASP A 801 31.03 -21.91 20.79
C ASP A 801 30.22 -22.28 19.53
N ILE A 802 29.94 -21.31 18.67
CA ILE A 802 29.06 -21.45 17.48
C ILE A 802 29.59 -22.55 16.54
N HIS A 803 28.75 -23.53 16.21
CA HIS A 803 29.10 -24.65 15.34
C HIS A 803 27.85 -25.23 14.64
N PRO A 804 27.97 -25.93 13.51
CA PRO A 804 26.84 -26.60 12.87
C PRO A 804 26.45 -27.88 13.60
N ASP A 805 25.18 -28.30 13.47
CA ASP A 805 24.72 -29.57 14.01
C ASP A 805 24.99 -30.73 13.05
N ALA A 806 25.74 -31.71 13.54
CA ALA A 806 26.09 -32.92 12.81
C ALA A 806 24.89 -33.90 12.67
N GLU A 807 23.88 -33.82 13.54
CA GLU A 807 22.70 -34.69 13.47
C GLU A 807 21.72 -34.25 12.37
N THR A 808 21.58 -32.94 12.16
CA THR A 808 20.54 -32.36 11.29
C THR A 808 21.06 -31.70 10.03
N ASN A 809 22.39 -31.54 9.92
CA ASN A 809 23.06 -30.77 8.87
C ASN A 809 22.57 -29.32 8.77
N VAL A 810 22.21 -28.70 9.89
CA VAL A 810 21.92 -27.26 9.93
C VAL A 810 23.21 -26.48 9.66
N PRO A 811 23.27 -25.65 8.60
CA PRO A 811 24.42 -24.79 8.37
C PRO A 811 24.44 -23.65 9.41
N VAL A 812 25.63 -23.25 9.84
CA VAL A 812 25.83 -22.11 10.73
C VAL A 812 26.95 -21.26 10.14
N GLY A 813 26.73 -19.94 10.07
CA GLY A 813 27.64 -18.96 9.50
C GLY A 813 28.14 -17.95 10.53
N ASP A 814 28.79 -16.91 10.04
CA ASP A 814 29.25 -15.80 10.88
C ASP A 814 28.07 -14.99 11.45
N VAL A 815 28.25 -14.41 12.63
CA VAL A 815 27.31 -13.46 13.22
C VAL A 815 27.21 -12.22 12.32
N VAL A 816 26.00 -11.82 11.97
CA VAL A 816 25.72 -10.65 11.14
C VAL A 816 25.15 -9.53 11.99
N GLU A 817 25.86 -8.39 11.99
CA GLU A 817 25.40 -7.12 12.57
C GLU A 817 24.87 -6.21 11.47
N LYS A 818 23.61 -5.79 11.57
CA LYS A 818 22.95 -4.98 10.53
C LYS A 818 21.91 -4.03 11.14
N ASN A 819 21.93 -2.76 10.72
CA ASN A 819 20.94 -1.74 11.13
C ASN A 819 20.76 -1.62 12.66
N GLY A 820 21.84 -1.79 13.44
CA GLY A 820 21.79 -1.75 14.90
C GLY A 820 21.21 -3.00 15.57
N GLY A 821 21.02 -4.10 14.83
CA GLY A 821 20.63 -5.41 15.35
C GLY A 821 21.60 -6.52 14.97
N THR A 822 21.43 -7.68 15.61
CA THR A 822 22.32 -8.85 15.49
C THR A 822 21.55 -10.10 15.06
N SER A 823 22.21 -11.04 14.37
CA SER A 823 21.67 -12.37 14.11
C SER A 823 21.87 -13.37 15.26
N ASN A 824 22.64 -12.99 16.29
CA ASN A 824 22.96 -13.85 17.44
C ASN A 824 22.06 -13.53 18.63
N ALA A 825 20.89 -14.17 18.70
CA ALA A 825 19.98 -14.05 19.83
C ALA A 825 19.34 -15.39 20.17
N TYR A 826 19.60 -15.90 21.37
CA TYR A 826 18.85 -17.03 21.91
C TYR A 826 17.52 -16.56 22.52
N LEU A 827 17.55 -15.47 23.29
CA LEU A 827 16.36 -14.79 23.84
C LEU A 827 16.43 -13.30 23.53
N HIS A 828 15.43 -12.83 22.80
CA HIS A 828 15.22 -11.44 22.41
C HIS A 828 13.87 -10.93 22.95
N THR A 829 13.82 -9.68 23.40
CA THR A 829 12.58 -9.01 23.80
C THR A 829 12.40 -7.65 23.14
N TRP A 830 11.14 -7.31 22.86
CA TRP A 830 10.71 -5.99 22.42
C TRP A 830 9.28 -5.73 22.91
N ASN A 831 9.12 -4.80 23.86
CA ASN A 831 7.82 -4.55 24.50
C ASN A 831 7.16 -5.85 25.01
N ASN A 832 5.90 -6.08 24.67
CA ASN A 832 5.09 -7.25 25.01
C ASN A 832 5.32 -8.44 24.06
N VAL A 833 6.46 -8.49 23.36
CA VAL A 833 6.82 -9.58 22.46
C VAL A 833 8.21 -10.11 22.81
N ALA A 834 8.36 -11.42 22.79
CA ALA A 834 9.65 -12.08 22.94
C ALA A 834 9.84 -13.15 21.88
N VAL A 835 11.09 -13.39 21.48
CA VAL A 835 11.49 -14.46 20.58
C VAL A 835 12.53 -15.31 21.29
N ILE A 836 12.31 -16.63 21.34
CA ILE A 836 13.21 -17.58 22.00
C ILE A 836 13.51 -18.77 21.10
N GLN A 837 14.76 -19.25 21.13
CA GLN A 837 15.21 -20.38 20.30
C GLN A 837 15.07 -21.75 20.98
N THR A 838 14.35 -21.85 22.09
CA THR A 838 14.10 -23.15 22.75
C THR A 838 13.35 -24.09 21.81
N GLY A 839 13.85 -25.32 21.67
CA GLY A 839 13.05 -26.46 21.20
C GLY A 839 13.39 -27.06 19.82
N HIS A 840 14.51 -26.71 19.18
CA HIS A 840 14.98 -27.41 17.96
C HIS A 840 15.01 -28.96 18.10
N MET A 841 15.25 -29.48 19.30
CA MET A 841 15.21 -30.93 19.56
C MET A 841 13.80 -31.50 19.82
N ILE A 842 12.75 -30.66 19.88
CA ILE A 842 11.35 -31.07 20.03
C ILE A 842 10.80 -31.43 18.65
N ARG A 843 11.06 -32.67 18.23
CA ARG A 843 10.64 -33.19 16.93
C ARG A 843 10.44 -34.70 16.95
N ALA A 844 9.86 -35.22 15.88
CA ALA A 844 9.77 -36.66 15.68
C ALA A 844 11.17 -37.29 15.57
N GLY A 845 11.43 -38.33 16.38
CA GLY A 845 12.69 -39.09 16.35
C GLY A 845 13.74 -38.68 17.40
N ALA A 846 13.59 -37.52 18.04
CA ALA A 846 14.42 -37.11 19.17
C ALA A 846 13.85 -37.62 20.51
N THR A 847 14.71 -37.96 21.47
CA THR A 847 14.28 -38.44 22.79
C THR A 847 13.91 -37.28 23.72
N PRO A 848 12.83 -37.39 24.53
CA PRO A 848 12.36 -36.27 25.37
C PRO A 848 13.37 -35.70 26.38
N ASP A 849 14.32 -36.51 26.84
CA ASP A 849 15.41 -36.08 27.74
C ASP A 849 16.40 -35.11 27.07
N ARG A 850 16.39 -35.02 25.75
CA ARG A 850 17.23 -34.10 24.95
C ARG A 850 16.47 -32.91 24.39
N TRP A 851 15.17 -32.78 24.69
CA TRP A 851 14.33 -31.74 24.10
C TRP A 851 14.66 -30.34 24.61
N VAL A 852 14.94 -30.23 25.91
CA VAL A 852 15.12 -28.95 26.60
C VAL A 852 15.79 -29.20 27.97
N THR A 853 16.67 -28.32 28.45
CA THR A 853 17.21 -28.42 29.81
C THR A 853 16.28 -27.80 30.86
N SER A 854 16.57 -28.05 32.15
CA SER A 854 15.83 -27.39 33.23
C SER A 854 16.01 -25.87 33.24
N ASP A 855 17.17 -25.37 32.78
CA ASP A 855 17.44 -23.93 32.81
C ASP A 855 16.74 -23.21 31.66
N GLU A 856 16.63 -23.83 30.48
CA GLU A 856 15.77 -23.34 29.41
C GLU A 856 14.29 -23.30 29.84
N GLN A 857 13.79 -24.34 30.52
CA GLN A 857 12.41 -24.36 31.03
C GLN A 857 12.16 -23.20 32.01
N LYS A 858 13.09 -22.97 32.97
CA LYS A 858 13.00 -21.84 33.90
C LYS A 858 13.06 -20.48 33.18
N LEU A 859 13.91 -20.36 32.16
CA LEU A 859 14.03 -19.14 31.35
C LEU A 859 12.73 -18.85 30.58
N VAL A 860 12.09 -19.88 30.01
CA VAL A 860 10.75 -19.74 29.42
C VAL A 860 9.75 -19.26 30.47
N ILE A 861 9.76 -19.81 31.69
CA ILE A 861 8.87 -19.35 32.77
C ILE A 861 9.12 -17.88 33.13
N ASN A 862 10.37 -17.45 33.29
CA ASN A 862 10.71 -16.05 33.51
C ASN A 862 10.15 -15.15 32.39
N THR A 863 10.25 -15.62 31.14
CA THR A 863 9.73 -14.91 29.95
C THR A 863 8.19 -14.81 29.96
N LEU A 864 7.47 -15.83 30.42
CA LEU A 864 6.01 -15.75 30.53
C LEU A 864 5.56 -14.69 31.54
N PHE A 865 6.24 -14.59 32.69
CA PHE A 865 5.95 -13.52 33.65
C PHE A 865 6.24 -12.14 33.05
N TYR A 866 7.38 -12.00 32.34
CA TYR A 866 7.76 -10.76 31.67
C TYR A 866 6.68 -10.29 30.70
N LEU A 867 6.11 -11.19 29.90
CA LEU A 867 5.15 -10.86 28.85
C LEU A 867 3.75 -10.45 29.35
N ALA A 868 3.43 -10.62 30.63
CA ALA A 868 2.13 -10.26 31.19
C ALA A 868 2.07 -8.77 31.60
N GLN A 869 1.96 -7.89 30.61
CA GLN A 869 2.22 -6.45 30.76
C GLN A 869 0.98 -5.55 30.77
N ILE A 870 -0.21 -6.11 30.93
CA ILE A 870 -1.46 -5.34 31.07
C ILE A 870 -2.07 -5.52 32.45
N THR A 871 -2.66 -4.47 33.00
CA THR A 871 -3.38 -4.52 34.28
C THR A 871 -4.57 -3.59 34.28
N ASP A 872 -5.61 -3.89 35.06
CA ASP A 872 -6.71 -2.98 35.36
C ASP A 872 -6.54 -2.29 36.74
N LYS A 873 -5.48 -2.66 37.47
CA LYS A 873 -5.09 -2.02 38.73
C LYS A 873 -4.36 -0.72 38.45
N THR A 874 -4.30 0.15 39.47
CA THR A 874 -3.61 1.45 39.41
C THR A 874 -2.37 1.53 40.30
N SER A 875 -1.87 0.37 40.76
CA SER A 875 -0.65 0.25 41.56
C SER A 875 -0.02 -1.13 41.35
N LEU A 876 1.32 -1.18 41.38
CA LEU A 876 2.12 -2.40 41.35
C LEU A 876 3.54 -2.19 41.87
N ASP A 877 4.20 -3.30 42.19
CA ASP A 877 5.62 -3.34 42.51
C ASP A 877 6.42 -3.78 41.28
N ASP A 878 7.20 -2.86 40.70
CA ASP A 878 8.04 -3.16 39.55
C ASP A 878 9.34 -3.84 39.98
N HIS A 879 9.30 -5.17 40.01
CA HIS A 879 10.47 -6.02 40.25
C HIS A 879 11.46 -6.07 39.08
N THR A 880 11.21 -5.35 37.98
CA THR A 880 12.22 -5.14 36.93
C THR A 880 13.10 -3.91 37.21
N GLY A 881 12.67 -3.00 38.08
CA GLY A 881 13.42 -1.83 38.53
C GLY A 881 14.38 -2.18 39.66
N GLN A 882 15.38 -3.01 39.36
CA GLN A 882 16.38 -3.52 40.31
C GLN A 882 17.68 -2.72 40.27
N ASP A 883 18.48 -2.83 41.31
CA ASP A 883 19.82 -2.28 41.32
C ASP A 883 20.80 -3.18 40.54
N VAL A 884 21.21 -2.71 39.36
CA VAL A 884 22.19 -3.39 38.48
C VAL A 884 23.50 -2.63 38.36
N THR A 885 23.67 -1.54 39.12
CA THR A 885 24.80 -0.63 38.99
C THR A 885 25.82 -0.89 40.08
N GLY A 886 27.01 -1.36 39.69
CA GLY A 886 28.12 -1.59 40.63
C GLY A 886 28.48 -0.36 41.48
N PRO A 887 28.99 -0.55 42.72
CA PRO A 887 29.47 0.55 43.55
C PRO A 887 30.61 1.35 42.92
N THR A 888 30.95 2.49 43.53
CA THR A 888 32.15 3.24 43.13
C THR A 888 33.42 2.43 43.39
N LYS A 889 34.41 2.57 42.51
CA LYS A 889 35.73 1.94 42.65
C LYS A 889 36.40 2.35 43.98
N PRO A 890 36.85 1.41 44.83
CA PRO A 890 37.66 1.75 45.99
C PRO A 890 39.04 2.25 45.55
N THR A 891 39.67 3.10 46.35
CA THR A 891 41.06 3.54 46.12
C THR A 891 41.95 2.92 47.17
N ILE A 892 42.92 2.10 46.76
CA ILE A 892 43.94 1.54 47.67
C ILE A 892 44.85 2.69 48.13
N THR A 893 44.89 2.94 49.43
CA THR A 893 45.63 4.06 50.03
C THR A 893 46.96 3.63 50.64
N ASP A 894 47.06 2.39 51.08
CA ASP A 894 48.26 1.86 51.70
C ASP A 894 48.35 0.34 51.54
N VAL A 895 49.55 -0.17 51.27
CA VAL A 895 49.85 -1.60 51.28
C VAL A 895 51.17 -1.80 51.97
N LYS A 896 51.19 -2.64 53.02
CA LYS A 896 52.37 -2.90 53.84
C LYS A 896 52.55 -4.38 54.09
N MET A 897 53.79 -4.84 54.00
CA MET A 897 54.18 -6.14 54.51
C MET A 897 54.49 -6.01 56.00
N ILE A 898 53.71 -6.68 56.84
CA ILE A 898 53.89 -6.67 58.30
C ILE A 898 54.26 -8.08 58.78
N ASN A 899 54.65 -8.20 60.06
CA ASN A 899 55.06 -9.48 60.66
C ASN A 899 56.22 -10.17 59.91
N ASN A 900 57.27 -9.40 59.56
CA ASN A 900 58.44 -9.87 58.82
C ASN A 900 58.10 -10.52 57.46
N GLY A 901 57.15 -9.90 56.74
CA GLY A 901 56.73 -10.33 55.41
C GLY A 901 55.69 -11.46 55.38
N ASN A 902 55.14 -11.87 56.54
CA ASN A 902 54.16 -12.97 56.61
C ASN A 902 52.71 -12.53 56.39
N THR A 903 52.42 -11.24 56.53
CA THR A 903 51.07 -10.69 56.40
C THR A 903 51.11 -9.48 55.47
N VAL A 904 50.26 -9.47 54.46
CA VAL A 904 49.97 -8.29 53.63
C VAL A 904 48.84 -7.51 54.31
N TYR A 905 49.11 -6.28 54.71
CA TYR A 905 48.10 -5.32 55.15
C TYR A 905 47.72 -4.43 53.96
N VAL A 906 46.42 -4.25 53.74
CA VAL A 906 45.87 -3.33 52.74
C VAL A 906 44.86 -2.39 53.40
N GLU A 907 44.90 -1.12 53.03
CA GLU A 907 43.93 -0.07 53.40
C GLU A 907 43.38 0.61 52.13
N TYR A 908 42.09 0.97 52.13
CA TYR A 908 41.43 1.61 51.00
C TYR A 908 40.29 2.54 51.43
N THR A 909 39.86 3.41 50.50
CA THR A 909 38.73 4.32 50.72
C THR A 909 37.38 3.61 50.69
N ALA A 910 36.40 4.14 51.42
CA ALA A 910 35.01 3.69 51.32
C ALA A 910 34.45 3.88 49.90
N SER A 911 33.75 2.86 49.40
CA SER A 911 32.92 2.96 48.20
C SER A 911 31.53 3.51 48.55
N GLU A 912 30.79 3.98 47.54
CA GLU A 912 29.38 4.35 47.62
C GLU A 912 28.56 3.46 46.69
N ASP A 913 27.39 3.05 47.15
CA ASP A 913 26.37 2.46 46.28
C ASP A 913 25.70 3.56 45.44
N ARG A 914 25.91 3.47 44.13
CA ARG A 914 25.38 4.42 43.15
C ARG A 914 23.88 4.21 42.93
N GLY A 915 23.41 2.97 43.01
CA GLY A 915 22.07 2.59 42.60
C GLY A 915 21.83 2.73 41.11
N THR A 916 20.65 2.29 40.69
CA THR A 916 20.19 2.38 39.30
C THR A 916 18.99 3.31 39.20
N LYS A 917 19.06 4.28 38.27
CA LYS A 917 17.99 5.25 38.03
C LYS A 917 17.10 4.83 36.86
N TYR A 918 15.79 4.96 37.06
CA TYR A 918 14.76 4.60 36.10
C TYR A 918 13.75 5.75 35.90
N TYR A 919 13.21 5.82 34.69
CA TYR A 919 12.14 6.73 34.28
C TYR A 919 10.92 5.91 33.84
N TYR A 920 9.71 6.35 34.21
CA TYR A 920 8.47 5.63 34.00
C TYR A 920 7.38 6.52 33.40
N TYR A 921 6.50 5.91 32.60
CA TYR A 921 5.17 6.44 32.33
C TYR A 921 4.15 5.29 32.18
N VAL A 922 2.90 5.57 32.50
CA VAL A 922 1.73 4.71 32.26
C VAL A 922 0.98 5.18 31.03
N GLU A 923 0.58 4.22 30.17
CA GLU A 923 -0.42 4.39 29.12
C GLU A 923 -1.71 3.68 29.53
N GLY A 924 -2.81 4.43 29.63
CA GLY A 924 -4.16 3.89 29.84
C GLY A 924 -4.90 3.78 28.52
N THR A 925 -5.50 2.62 28.26
CA THR A 925 -6.36 2.37 27.09
C THR A 925 -7.77 2.04 27.56
N ALA A 926 -8.76 2.69 26.96
CA ALA A 926 -10.17 2.35 27.09
C ALA A 926 -10.85 2.41 25.71
N SER A 927 -12.13 2.10 25.63
CA SER A 927 -12.89 2.22 24.38
C SER A 927 -12.74 3.63 23.79
N ASN A 928 -12.24 3.73 22.56
CA ASN A 928 -12.07 4.98 21.80
C ASN A 928 -11.13 6.03 22.43
N THR A 929 -10.28 5.66 23.40
CA THR A 929 -9.33 6.62 23.97
C THR A 929 -8.06 5.95 24.51
N LYS A 930 -6.92 6.58 24.26
CA LYS A 930 -5.66 6.29 24.94
C LYS A 930 -5.10 7.54 25.60
N VAL A 931 -4.49 7.36 26.77
CA VAL A 931 -4.02 8.46 27.62
C VAL A 931 -2.65 8.14 28.19
N LYS A 932 -1.75 9.14 28.25
CA LYS A 932 -0.41 8.99 28.86
C LYS A 932 -0.27 9.85 30.11
N SER A 933 0.36 9.29 31.13
CA SER A 933 0.71 9.99 32.38
C SER A 933 1.93 10.90 32.21
N ASN A 934 2.25 11.64 33.29
CA ASN A 934 3.55 12.28 33.45
C ASN A 934 4.70 11.25 33.47
N ILE A 935 5.93 11.73 33.23
CA ILE A 935 7.14 10.96 33.50
C ILE A 935 7.44 11.04 35.00
N ALA A 936 7.61 9.89 35.65
CA ALA A 936 8.09 9.79 37.03
C ALA A 936 9.48 9.11 37.03
N ASP A 937 10.37 9.50 37.94
CA ASP A 937 11.69 8.88 38.07
C ASP A 937 11.98 8.40 39.51
N ALA A 938 12.77 7.35 39.61
CA ALA A 938 13.20 6.78 40.89
C ALA A 938 14.60 6.17 40.78
N THR A 939 15.38 6.22 41.87
CA THR A 939 16.69 5.57 41.97
C THR A 939 16.63 4.51 43.07
N VAL A 940 16.79 3.24 42.70
CA VAL A 940 16.88 2.11 43.64
C VAL A 940 18.35 1.85 44.01
N LYS A 941 18.61 1.54 45.27
CA LYS A 941 19.94 1.33 45.87
C LYS A 941 19.86 0.12 46.77
N SER A 942 20.64 -0.92 46.50
CA SER A 942 20.63 -2.17 47.28
C SER A 942 21.48 -2.06 48.57
N GLY A 943 22.38 -1.09 48.63
CA GLY A 943 23.34 -0.86 49.72
C GLY A 943 24.59 -1.74 49.61
N LEU A 944 25.68 -1.31 50.24
CA LEU A 944 26.95 -2.04 50.20
C LEU A 944 26.94 -3.33 51.02
N LYS A 945 27.48 -4.40 50.44
CA LYS A 945 27.66 -5.71 51.09
C LYS A 945 29.05 -5.87 51.69
N GLY A 946 30.10 -5.36 51.04
CA GLY A 946 31.49 -5.40 51.52
C GLY A 946 32.52 -5.34 50.39
N TYR A 947 33.74 -5.80 50.66
CA TYR A 947 34.86 -5.81 49.71
C TYR A 947 35.33 -7.23 49.42
N SER A 948 35.54 -7.49 48.12
CA SER A 948 36.15 -8.70 47.60
C SER A 948 37.63 -8.45 47.28
N ILE A 949 38.53 -9.27 47.82
CA ILE A 949 39.97 -9.04 47.85
C ILE A 949 40.73 -10.29 47.43
N VAL A 950 41.59 -10.15 46.42
CA VAL A 950 42.52 -11.21 45.98
C VAL A 950 43.94 -10.67 46.00
N VAL A 951 44.90 -11.52 46.39
CA VAL A 951 46.33 -11.21 46.34
C VAL A 951 47.06 -12.34 45.63
N ASP A 952 47.64 -12.06 44.47
CA ASP A 952 48.32 -13.06 43.65
C ASP A 952 49.45 -12.43 42.79
N GLN A 953 49.92 -13.15 41.76
CA GLN A 953 50.99 -12.70 40.85
C GLN A 953 50.48 -12.19 39.50
N ASN A 954 49.16 -12.21 39.27
CA ASN A 954 48.53 -11.82 38.02
C ASN A 954 48.03 -10.36 38.12
N PRO A 955 48.56 -9.42 37.32
CA PRO A 955 48.19 -8.01 37.40
C PRO A 955 46.69 -7.75 37.14
N ASP A 956 46.01 -8.64 36.42
CA ASP A 956 44.66 -8.43 35.91
C ASP A 956 43.60 -9.29 36.62
N THR A 957 43.91 -9.84 37.81
CA THR A 957 42.93 -10.65 38.55
C THR A 957 41.70 -9.83 38.93
N ILE A 958 40.52 -10.40 38.65
CA ILE A 958 39.22 -9.89 39.07
C ILE A 958 38.76 -10.74 40.26
N PRO A 959 38.48 -10.14 41.43
CA PRO A 959 37.93 -10.85 42.60
C PRO A 959 36.62 -11.60 42.29
N ASP A 960 36.34 -12.68 43.02
CA ASP A 960 35.25 -13.63 42.74
C ASP A 960 33.89 -13.24 43.38
N ASN A 961 33.78 -12.01 43.89
CA ASN A 961 32.63 -11.47 44.62
C ASN A 961 32.35 -12.13 45.98
N VAL A 962 33.23 -13.01 46.47
CA VAL A 962 33.21 -13.44 47.87
C VAL A 962 33.69 -12.26 48.73
N ILE A 963 33.05 -12.06 49.89
CA ILE A 963 33.32 -10.91 50.76
C ILE A 963 34.33 -11.31 51.84
N GLU A 964 35.53 -10.75 51.78
CA GLU A 964 36.56 -10.95 52.80
C GLU A 964 36.34 -10.05 54.01
N THR A 965 35.84 -8.82 53.79
CA THR A 965 35.63 -7.84 54.87
C THR A 965 34.60 -6.77 54.52
N THR A 966 34.02 -6.16 55.55
CA THR A 966 33.23 -4.91 55.45
C THR A 966 34.00 -3.69 55.93
N GLU A 967 35.17 -3.90 56.54
CA GLU A 967 36.05 -2.84 57.03
C GLU A 967 36.89 -2.24 55.89
N LEU A 968 37.47 -1.07 56.11
CA LEU A 968 38.33 -0.37 55.13
C LEU A 968 39.79 -0.83 55.13
N SER A 969 40.08 -1.93 55.83
CA SER A 969 41.39 -2.56 55.81
C SER A 969 41.29 -4.07 56.00
N PHE A 970 42.28 -4.81 55.51
CA PHE A 970 42.31 -6.26 55.58
C PHE A 970 43.73 -6.80 55.73
N ASN A 971 43.86 -7.90 56.48
CA ASN A 971 45.13 -8.60 56.68
C ASN A 971 45.09 -9.96 55.97
N ILE A 972 45.94 -10.14 54.96
CA ILE A 972 46.12 -11.41 54.26
C ILE A 972 47.35 -12.11 54.84
N ASN A 973 47.14 -13.24 55.53
CA ASN A 973 48.23 -14.04 56.10
C ASN A 973 48.88 -14.94 55.03
N GLN A 974 49.59 -14.32 54.10
CA GLN A 974 50.30 -14.98 53.02
C GLN A 974 51.66 -14.31 52.81
N LYS A 975 52.68 -15.14 52.57
CA LYS A 975 54.04 -14.70 52.29
C LYS A 975 54.33 -14.74 50.79
N PHE A 976 54.95 -13.68 50.29
CA PHE A 976 55.40 -13.56 48.91
C PHE A 976 56.91 -13.32 48.86
N TYR A 977 57.57 -13.92 47.87
CA TYR A 977 59.03 -13.86 47.69
C TYR A 977 59.46 -13.16 46.40
N GLN A 978 58.50 -12.52 45.74
CA GLN A 978 58.65 -11.83 44.47
C GLN A 978 57.46 -10.88 44.33
N LYS A 979 57.50 -10.04 43.29
CA LYS A 979 56.40 -9.13 42.95
C LYS A 979 55.03 -9.82 42.97
N PHE A 980 54.04 -9.13 43.52
CA PHE A 980 52.65 -9.57 43.63
C PHE A 980 51.73 -8.35 43.50
N TYR A 981 50.42 -8.60 43.39
CA TYR A 981 49.40 -7.56 43.25
C TYR A 981 48.31 -7.74 44.28
N VAL A 982 47.73 -6.63 44.72
CA VAL A 982 46.53 -6.59 45.55
C VAL A 982 45.37 -6.08 44.71
N HIS A 983 44.27 -6.83 44.70
CA HIS A 983 43.05 -6.54 43.96
C HIS A 983 41.93 -6.31 44.96
N VAL A 984 41.27 -5.14 44.91
CA VAL A 984 40.15 -4.80 45.79
C VAL A 984 38.97 -4.34 44.94
N ALA A 985 37.81 -4.93 45.15
CA ALA A 985 36.56 -4.50 44.55
C ALA A 985 35.46 -4.39 45.61
N ALA A 986 34.59 -3.41 45.49
CA ALA A 986 33.41 -3.30 46.34
C ALA A 986 32.24 -4.07 45.73
N VAL A 987 31.42 -4.68 46.57
CA VAL A 987 30.25 -5.47 46.17
C VAL A 987 29.03 -4.93 46.94
N ASP A 988 27.92 -4.72 46.23
CA ASP A 988 26.64 -4.35 46.86
C ASP A 988 25.78 -5.58 47.23
N ASN A 989 24.62 -5.34 47.85
CA ASN A 989 23.70 -6.40 48.26
C ASN A 989 22.98 -7.07 47.08
N ALA A 990 22.87 -6.38 45.95
CA ALA A 990 22.41 -6.97 44.69
C ALA A 990 23.51 -7.83 44.00
N GLY A 991 24.74 -7.82 44.53
CA GLY A 991 25.88 -8.56 44.03
C GLY A 991 26.55 -7.92 42.81
N ASN A 992 26.33 -6.63 42.55
CA ASN A 992 27.07 -5.89 41.55
C ASN A 992 28.46 -5.51 42.09
N ILE A 993 29.48 -5.67 41.26
CA ILE A 993 30.88 -5.38 41.60
C ILE A 993 31.29 -4.00 41.06
N SER A 994 32.09 -3.25 41.82
CA SER A 994 32.76 -2.06 41.32
C SER A 994 33.82 -2.42 40.28
N GLU A 995 34.37 -1.41 39.59
CA GLU A 995 35.67 -1.60 38.97
C GLU A 995 36.71 -2.02 40.02
N VAL A 996 37.66 -2.87 39.61
CA VAL A 996 38.70 -3.41 40.49
C VAL A 996 39.83 -2.39 40.65
N ALA A 997 40.27 -2.17 41.88
CA ALA A 997 41.50 -1.46 42.20
C ALA A 997 42.66 -2.44 42.25
N HIS A 998 43.71 -2.16 41.49
CA HIS A 998 44.93 -2.97 41.42
C HIS A 998 46.08 -2.18 42.01
N TYR A 999 46.90 -2.81 42.85
CA TYR A 999 48.12 -2.22 43.38
C TYR A 999 49.30 -3.17 43.22
N GLU A 1000 50.36 -2.72 42.55
CA GLU A 1000 51.59 -3.48 42.36
C GLU A 1000 52.47 -3.38 43.61
N CYS A 1001 52.81 -4.53 44.19
CA CYS A 1001 53.72 -4.63 45.33
C CYS A 1001 55.08 -5.11 44.84
N VAL A 1002 56.07 -4.21 44.93
CA VAL A 1002 57.48 -4.47 44.65
C VAL A 1002 58.33 -3.98 45.81
N ASP A 1003 59.37 -4.74 46.13
CA ASP A 1003 60.45 -4.30 47.00
C ASP A 1003 61.72 -4.19 46.13
N THR A 1004 62.30 -3.00 46.13
CA THR A 1004 63.55 -2.71 45.40
C THR A 1004 64.65 -2.20 46.32
N ILE A 1005 64.40 -2.14 47.63
CA ILE A 1005 65.32 -1.59 48.61
C ILE A 1005 66.05 -2.75 49.31
N PRO A 1006 67.37 -2.89 49.12
CA PRO A 1006 68.12 -3.94 49.79
C PRO A 1006 68.07 -3.86 51.33
N PRO A 1007 68.18 -5.01 52.03
CA PRO A 1007 68.18 -5.06 53.49
C PRO A 1007 69.37 -4.27 54.06
N VAL A 1008 69.23 -3.69 55.24
CA VAL A 1008 70.34 -3.04 55.95
C VAL A 1008 71.03 -4.06 56.86
N ILE A 1009 72.34 -4.22 56.71
CA ILE A 1009 73.18 -5.10 57.55
C ILE A 1009 74.27 -4.30 58.26
N ASN A 1010 74.47 -4.58 59.55
CA ASN A 1010 75.55 -4.03 60.36
C ASN A 1010 76.36 -5.17 60.98
N VAL A 1011 77.69 -5.08 60.94
CA VAL A 1011 78.59 -6.09 61.50
C VAL A 1011 79.44 -5.47 62.60
N THR A 1012 79.40 -6.06 63.80
CA THR A 1012 80.12 -5.59 64.99
C THR A 1012 81.03 -6.68 65.54
N GLY A 1013 81.90 -6.32 66.49
CA GLY A 1013 82.81 -7.28 67.12
C GLY A 1013 84.20 -7.34 66.49
N ASN A 1014 84.51 -6.49 65.50
CA ASN A 1014 85.88 -6.40 64.97
C ASN A 1014 86.82 -5.81 66.03
N ALA A 1015 87.92 -6.51 66.33
CA ALA A 1015 88.88 -6.09 67.34
C ALA A 1015 89.81 -5.00 66.79
N THR A 1016 89.91 -3.85 67.46
CA THR A 1016 90.80 -2.74 67.05
C THR A 1016 92.22 -2.86 67.61
N GLU A 1017 92.42 -3.73 68.61
CA GLU A 1017 93.71 -4.01 69.24
C GLU A 1017 94.16 -5.43 68.89
N TRP A 1018 95.47 -5.66 68.91
CA TRP A 1018 96.04 -6.99 68.64
C TRP A 1018 95.54 -8.03 69.66
N THR A 1019 94.94 -9.10 69.17
CA THR A 1019 94.50 -10.25 69.98
C THR A 1019 95.01 -11.55 69.39
N ASN A 1020 95.26 -12.55 70.24
CA ASN A 1020 95.53 -13.93 69.85
C ASN A 1020 94.37 -14.88 70.20
N GLN A 1021 93.25 -14.33 70.67
CA GLN A 1021 92.00 -15.04 70.92
C GLN A 1021 91.10 -14.91 69.70
N ASP A 1022 90.22 -15.90 69.51
CA ASP A 1022 89.20 -15.87 68.47
C ASP A 1022 88.32 -14.62 68.59
N VAL A 1023 88.05 -13.96 67.45
CA VAL A 1023 87.20 -12.77 67.37
C VAL A 1023 85.81 -13.20 66.89
N VAL A 1024 84.75 -12.79 67.61
CA VAL A 1024 83.37 -13.11 67.21
C VAL A 1024 82.76 -11.89 66.52
N LEU A 1025 82.55 -12.00 65.22
CA LEU A 1025 81.79 -11.01 64.46
C LEU A 1025 80.30 -11.31 64.61
N THR A 1026 79.51 -10.30 64.93
CA THR A 1026 78.04 -10.38 65.01
C THR A 1026 77.44 -9.50 63.93
N ALA A 1027 76.77 -10.13 62.96
CA ALA A 1027 76.01 -9.46 61.91
C ALA A 1027 74.54 -9.39 62.32
N THR A 1028 73.97 -8.19 62.27
CA THR A 1028 72.53 -7.95 62.48
C THR A 1028 71.99 -7.28 61.23
N ALA A 1029 70.96 -7.88 60.62
CA ALA A 1029 70.30 -7.36 59.43
C ALA A 1029 68.82 -7.13 59.70
N HIS A 1030 68.26 -6.12 59.05
CA HIS A 1030 66.83 -5.89 59.03
C HIS A 1030 66.42 -5.33 57.68
N ASP A 1031 65.19 -5.65 57.29
CA ASP A 1031 64.53 -5.04 56.16
C ASP A 1031 63.13 -4.59 56.59
N ASN A 1032 62.73 -3.39 56.17
CA ASN A 1032 61.47 -2.76 56.56
C ASN A 1032 60.39 -2.87 55.47
N GLU A 1033 60.71 -3.40 54.29
CA GLU A 1033 59.76 -3.63 53.19
C GLU A 1033 59.36 -5.11 53.14
N SER A 1034 59.98 -5.95 52.31
CA SER A 1034 59.60 -7.36 52.20
C SER A 1034 59.97 -8.21 53.42
N GLY A 1035 60.79 -7.69 54.33
CA GLY A 1035 61.31 -8.39 55.50
C GLY A 1035 62.54 -9.23 55.16
N LEU A 1036 63.31 -9.59 56.19
CA LEU A 1036 64.58 -10.30 56.00
C LEU A 1036 64.37 -11.79 55.71
N LYS A 1037 65.06 -12.32 54.69
CA LYS A 1037 65.15 -13.77 54.44
C LYS A 1037 66.25 -14.42 55.26
N GLY A 1038 67.44 -13.82 55.33
CA GLY A 1038 68.53 -14.30 56.17
C GLY A 1038 69.87 -13.61 55.92
N ILE A 1039 70.92 -14.10 56.58
CA ILE A 1039 72.29 -13.62 56.46
C ILE A 1039 73.20 -14.77 56.01
N LYS A 1040 73.93 -14.57 54.91
CA LYS A 1040 74.99 -15.45 54.46
C LYS A 1040 76.30 -15.09 55.14
N LEU A 1041 76.91 -16.06 55.80
CA LEU A 1041 78.18 -15.94 56.50
C LEU A 1041 79.37 -16.00 55.52
N PRO A 1042 80.58 -15.57 55.96
CA PRO A 1042 81.77 -15.56 55.10
C PRO A 1042 82.21 -16.94 54.56
N ASP A 1043 81.87 -18.03 55.24
CA ASP A 1043 82.13 -19.41 54.78
C ASP A 1043 81.10 -19.90 53.74
N GLY A 1044 80.12 -19.07 53.39
CA GLY A 1044 79.07 -19.35 52.43
C GLY A 1044 77.81 -19.99 53.03
N THR A 1045 77.77 -20.27 54.33
CA THR A 1045 76.59 -20.82 55.01
C THR A 1045 75.52 -19.75 55.24
N TRP A 1046 74.24 -20.15 55.25
CA TRP A 1046 73.11 -19.25 55.51
C TRP A 1046 72.57 -19.42 56.92
N VAL A 1047 72.27 -18.29 57.57
CA VAL A 1047 71.53 -18.20 58.83
C VAL A 1047 70.22 -17.46 58.55
N TYR A 1048 69.10 -18.18 58.65
CA TYR A 1048 67.75 -17.62 58.44
C TYR A 1048 67.24 -16.94 59.73
N SER A 1049 67.97 -15.92 60.17
CA SER A 1049 67.70 -15.11 61.36
C SER A 1049 68.12 -13.66 61.09
N ASP A 1050 67.59 -12.71 61.85
CA ASP A 1050 68.01 -11.30 61.83
C ASP A 1050 69.43 -11.09 62.37
N THR A 1051 69.97 -12.10 63.05
CA THR A 1051 71.27 -12.04 63.72
C THR A 1051 72.04 -13.33 63.47
N ALA A 1052 73.31 -13.18 63.10
CA ALA A 1052 74.23 -14.30 62.87
C ALA A 1052 75.62 -13.97 63.43
N THR A 1053 76.29 -14.98 64.01
CA THR A 1053 77.65 -14.83 64.54
C THR A 1053 78.64 -15.68 63.73
N PHE A 1054 79.83 -15.15 63.48
CA PHE A 1054 80.92 -15.87 62.83
C PHE A 1054 82.22 -15.73 63.63
N VAL A 1055 82.90 -16.84 63.88
CA VAL A 1055 84.15 -16.88 64.64
C VAL A 1055 85.33 -16.78 63.70
N VAL A 1056 86.16 -15.76 63.91
CA VAL A 1056 87.35 -15.43 63.12
C VAL A 1056 88.60 -15.88 63.88
N THR A 1057 89.36 -16.79 63.27
CA THR A 1057 90.59 -17.37 63.84
C THR A 1057 91.86 -16.93 63.10
N ASN A 1058 91.73 -16.20 61.99
CA ASN A 1058 92.83 -15.69 61.19
C ASN A 1058 92.52 -14.25 60.71
N ASN A 1059 93.55 -13.42 60.52
CA ASN A 1059 93.36 -12.11 59.91
C ASN A 1059 92.93 -12.27 58.45
N GLY A 1060 91.94 -11.50 58.01
CA GLY A 1060 91.41 -11.61 56.66
C GLY A 1060 90.16 -10.75 56.45
N SER A 1061 89.70 -10.74 55.21
CA SER A 1061 88.48 -10.04 54.81
C SER A 1061 87.29 -10.98 54.92
N TYR A 1062 86.29 -10.63 55.72
CA TYR A 1062 85.10 -11.43 55.99
C TYR A 1062 83.84 -10.71 55.49
N THR A 1063 83.17 -11.26 54.47
CA THR A 1063 81.97 -10.67 53.86
C THR A 1063 80.71 -11.35 54.34
N PHE A 1064 79.77 -10.57 54.85
CA PHE A 1064 78.41 -10.99 55.17
C PHE A 1064 77.46 -10.45 54.11
N ILE A 1065 76.45 -11.24 53.72
CA ILE A 1065 75.41 -10.80 52.77
C ILE A 1065 74.04 -10.98 53.44
N ALA A 1066 73.31 -9.89 53.67
CA ALA A 1066 71.90 -9.97 53.99
C ALA A 1066 71.09 -10.07 52.70
N GLU A 1067 70.04 -10.89 52.69
CA GLU A 1067 69.05 -10.98 51.61
C GLU A 1067 67.66 -10.80 52.20
N ASP A 1068 66.83 -9.98 51.56
CA ASP A 1068 65.41 -9.81 51.90
C ASP A 1068 64.55 -10.92 51.27
N ASN A 1069 63.24 -10.89 51.49
CA ASN A 1069 62.34 -11.89 50.93
C ASN A 1069 62.15 -11.77 49.41
N PHE A 1070 62.46 -10.62 48.80
CA PHE A 1070 62.33 -10.37 47.36
C PHE A 1070 63.65 -10.61 46.59
N GLY A 1071 64.72 -10.97 47.30
CA GLY A 1071 66.01 -11.32 46.75
C GLY A 1071 66.98 -10.14 46.61
N ASN A 1072 66.65 -8.95 47.11
CA ASN A 1072 67.62 -7.85 47.15
C ASN A 1072 68.67 -8.15 48.24
N GLN A 1073 69.92 -7.79 47.96
CA GLN A 1073 71.05 -8.14 48.80
C GLN A 1073 71.90 -6.94 49.17
N THR A 1074 72.39 -6.91 50.41
CA THR A 1074 73.43 -5.98 50.86
C THR A 1074 74.60 -6.76 51.42
N SER A 1075 75.80 -6.45 50.95
CA SER A 1075 77.04 -7.04 51.43
C SER A 1075 77.84 -6.06 52.29
N VAL A 1076 78.32 -6.51 53.45
CA VAL A 1076 79.28 -5.77 54.28
C VAL A 1076 80.52 -6.62 54.51
N THR A 1077 81.68 -6.02 54.26
CA THR A 1077 82.98 -6.66 54.44
C THR A 1077 83.71 -6.02 55.61
N VAL A 1078 84.17 -6.84 56.53
CA VAL A 1078 85.02 -6.45 57.67
C VAL A 1078 86.45 -6.95 57.40
N ILE A 1079 87.46 -6.12 57.64
CA ILE A 1079 88.90 -6.41 57.41
C ILE A 1079 89.63 -6.53 58.74
#